data_AF-A0A640KK70-F1
#
_entry.id   AF-A0A640KK70-F1
#
_cell.length_a   1.000
_cell.length_b   1.000
_cell.length_c   1.000
_cell.angle_alpha   90.00
_cell.angle_beta   90.00
_cell.angle_gamma   90.00
#
_symmetry.space_group_name_H-M   'P 1'
#
loop_
_entity.id
_entity.type
_entity.pdbx_description
1 polymer ?
#
loop_
_entity_poly.entity_id
_entity_poly.type
_entity_poly.pdbx_seq_one_letter_code
_entity_poly.pdbx_strand_id
1 'polypeptide(L)'
;MLRGPVAAYRQCRESSGTACSQPLWSLLRLLTRSPSLPSSTHARFGLWHTLNTAALSLSSCAAVYHSKRWVSRKSIEEQLPSNIKVDPNAPAAAGKDEEGLGRDAFSSGINGIYGNRAESAMRGMLGPQGQADARESRAVPILGRASVQGTKYTLDRSTVFEHWRFHCPEPVGWHLSKLGCTTCKMVNDVNEAVESLQLQIIKGCNVFEIDGAASEVHQSIARAIYEALQAFELDRSGFVMVARCGLIKQPRFQEEITRIEASNTAAVRNRIIPIFERYKASSLPSTSLKSGFRISELDDSQLARLNLRRVDRTTAAGLSPDWLDAFFTNVAYNTRLECIDVLLLEGMHTLFDGRPDEHVDDDILQLFVYLERQIKQGVLQYYGVCSPHLAPPVPRNYPEMPSDALVPDKYRTLPKEPTTINLYRLMALAERAGGADHHFRFVQYPFNLTQHQAISSPLPYDENHTLATLCKALGLTALGYSPLEAPNLMQLPERYHNFPMEADLKALRMNFFTVCERSVLKEMEIKDTIDKGPDTLPPIEHLFVASVYLAAQRQFTNLFFFTDWANHYMTPRFRRAMTRFKEASSADLKEWSKQYEQLITDLLRMRQRMFQHKHGKQSGLVSMAIDYVSPTLARCPMLNQKAINFATYGCDTLLCGFHVSRYFHEATELNPAKDGNLPIPEEELLALCRAEAVSFANVSPPHPYMLEPLMGEGKISKQPSKGATYLVSIDPQSPKFPDISDELQAGDTGSEATVASDGATETLHKEEGLEKSAKQ
;
A
#
# COMPACT_ATOMS: atom_id res chain seq x y z
N MET A 1 -21.29 -54.59 -29.67
CA MET A 1 -21.04 -56.05 -29.81
C MET A 1 -19.55 -56.25 -30.12
N LEU A 2 -18.85 -57.30 -29.70
CA LEU A 2 -18.89 -58.10 -28.46
C LEU A 2 -17.67 -59.07 -28.46
N ARG A 3 -17.04 -59.33 -27.29
CA ARG A 3 -15.86 -60.24 -27.09
C ARG A 3 -14.54 -59.68 -27.69
N GLY A 4 -13.34 -60.07 -27.25
CA GLY A 4 -12.94 -61.01 -26.18
C GLY A 4 -11.43 -60.88 -25.78
N PRO A 5 -10.93 -61.64 -24.78
CA PRO A 5 -9.64 -61.41 -24.09
C PRO A 5 -8.52 -62.44 -24.40
N VAL A 6 -7.30 -62.22 -23.82
CA VAL A 6 -6.16 -63.14 -23.47
C VAL A 6 -4.87 -62.27 -23.43
N ALA A 7 -4.12 -62.08 -22.33
CA ALA A 7 -3.24 -62.97 -21.53
C ALA A 7 -1.98 -63.47 -22.28
N ALA A 8 -0.75 -63.58 -21.74
CA ALA A 8 -0.18 -63.26 -20.40
C ALA A 8 1.22 -62.57 -20.59
N TYR A 9 2.39 -62.76 -19.96
CA TYR A 9 3.05 -63.52 -18.85
C TYR A 9 4.52 -62.94 -18.74
N ARG A 10 5.43 -63.10 -17.74
CA ARG A 10 5.46 -63.57 -16.33
C ARG A 10 6.90 -63.51 -15.76
N GLN A 11 7.14 -62.82 -14.63
CA GLN A 11 8.10 -63.12 -13.51
C GLN A 11 8.24 -61.87 -12.60
N CYS A 12 8.11 -61.85 -11.27
CA CYS A 12 8.22 -62.80 -10.14
C CYS A 12 9.61 -62.97 -9.51
N ARG A 13 9.83 -62.31 -8.36
CA ARG A 13 10.26 -63.01 -7.13
C ARG A 13 9.96 -62.22 -5.84
N GLU A 14 9.41 -62.91 -4.85
CA GLU A 14 9.29 -62.49 -3.45
C GLU A 14 9.95 -63.54 -2.54
N SER A 15 10.46 -63.10 -1.39
CA SER A 15 10.58 -63.87 -0.14
C SER A 15 11.01 -62.89 0.96
N SER A 16 10.15 -62.42 1.87
CA SER A 16 9.44 -63.13 2.95
C SER A 16 10.39 -63.68 4.03
N GLY A 17 10.14 -63.32 5.29
CA GLY A 17 10.99 -63.65 6.43
C GLY A 17 10.71 -62.79 7.67
N THR A 18 9.69 -63.14 8.45
CA THR A 18 9.32 -62.48 9.70
C THR A 18 10.07 -63.05 10.91
N ALA A 19 10.49 -62.18 11.83
CA ALA A 19 10.97 -62.55 13.17
C ALA A 19 10.61 -61.45 14.18
N CYS A 20 10.37 -61.82 15.45
CA CYS A 20 9.95 -60.91 16.52
C CYS A 20 10.88 -61.03 17.73
N SER A 21 11.31 -59.89 18.29
CA SER A 21 11.99 -59.82 19.59
C SER A 21 11.93 -58.42 20.21
N GLN A 22 11.70 -58.37 21.52
CA GLN A 22 11.94 -57.21 22.42
C GLN A 22 13.23 -57.49 23.23
N PRO A 23 13.53 -56.88 24.41
CA PRO A 23 13.29 -55.54 24.98
C PRO A 23 14.58 -54.89 25.59
N LEU A 24 14.48 -53.70 26.25
CA LEU A 24 15.38 -53.16 27.31
C LEU A 24 16.87 -52.89 26.91
N TRP A 25 17.70 -52.02 27.53
CA TRP A 25 17.69 -51.12 28.71
C TRP A 25 17.95 -49.65 28.23
N SER A 26 17.82 -48.52 28.94
CA SER A 26 17.74 -48.09 30.36
C SER A 26 19.09 -47.89 31.13
N LEU A 27 19.07 -47.06 32.19
CA LEU A 27 20.17 -46.48 33.03
C LEU A 27 20.84 -45.20 32.45
N LEU A 28 21.25 -44.16 33.22
CA LEU A 28 21.42 -44.00 34.69
C LEU A 28 21.03 -42.56 35.16
N ARG A 29 20.62 -42.41 36.43
CA ARG A 29 20.66 -41.13 37.19
C ARG A 29 21.97 -41.04 37.98
N LEU A 30 22.43 -39.84 38.38
CA LEU A 30 22.72 -39.46 39.79
C LEU A 30 23.53 -38.14 39.92
N LEU A 31 23.10 -37.27 40.85
CA LEU A 31 23.91 -36.28 41.60
C LEU A 31 24.56 -35.11 40.79
N THR A 32 24.85 -33.92 41.35
CA THR A 32 24.69 -33.39 42.72
C THR A 32 24.55 -31.85 42.75
N ARG A 33 24.02 -31.34 43.88
CA ARG A 33 24.33 -30.04 44.54
C ARG A 33 23.93 -28.70 43.87
N SER A 34 23.14 -27.97 44.66
CA SER A 34 23.04 -26.52 44.73
C SER A 34 24.37 -25.83 45.09
N PRO A 35 24.46 -24.50 44.96
CA PRO A 35 24.23 -23.69 46.18
C PRO A 35 23.27 -22.52 46.00
N SER A 36 22.60 -22.17 47.10
CA SER A 36 21.84 -20.92 47.29
C SER A 36 22.74 -19.77 47.73
N LEU A 37 22.49 -18.55 47.26
CA LEU A 37 23.06 -17.29 47.77
C LEU A 37 21.96 -16.21 47.85
N PRO A 38 22.11 -15.14 48.67
CA PRO A 38 21.16 -14.99 49.78
C PRO A 38 20.36 -13.67 49.79
N SER A 39 19.42 -13.60 50.73
CA SER A 39 18.74 -12.38 51.19
C SER A 39 19.35 -11.84 52.50
N SER A 40 18.93 -10.63 52.90
CA SER A 40 19.34 -9.88 54.13
C SER A 40 20.75 -9.25 54.07
N THR A 41 21.08 -8.14 54.77
CA THR A 41 20.30 -7.34 55.76
C THR A 41 20.63 -5.84 55.70
N HIS A 42 19.85 -5.02 56.43
CA HIS A 42 19.97 -3.58 56.65
C HIS A 42 21.38 -3.02 56.96
N ALA A 43 21.58 -1.75 56.58
CA ALA A 43 22.29 -0.74 57.37
C ALA A 43 21.45 0.55 57.44
N ARG A 44 21.64 1.35 58.50
CA ARG A 44 21.05 2.69 58.73
C ARG A 44 22.17 3.71 58.97
N PHE A 45 21.78 4.98 59.15
CA PHE A 45 22.61 6.20 59.31
C PHE A 45 23.14 6.78 57.98
N GLY A 46 23.10 8.10 57.77
CA GLY A 46 22.58 9.17 58.65
C GLY A 46 22.29 10.50 57.93
N LEU A 47 21.58 11.39 58.63
CA LEU A 47 21.23 12.75 58.17
C LEU A 47 22.48 13.63 57.93
N TRP A 48 22.32 14.71 57.16
CA TRP A 48 22.37 16.08 57.71
C TRP A 48 21.61 17.09 56.83
N HIS A 49 21.30 18.27 57.40
CA HIS A 49 20.56 19.38 56.79
C HIS A 49 21.45 20.15 55.77
N THR A 50 20.97 21.04 54.88
CA THR A 50 19.93 22.09 54.99
C THR A 50 19.13 22.25 53.69
N LEU A 51 17.78 22.31 53.68
CA LEU A 51 16.93 23.44 54.13
C LEU A 51 17.37 24.82 53.63
N ASN A 52 16.63 25.38 52.68
CA ASN A 52 16.02 26.69 52.90
C ASN A 52 14.68 26.79 52.15
N THR A 53 13.74 27.62 52.62
CA THR A 53 12.32 27.52 52.24
C THR A 53 11.70 28.89 51.98
N ALA A 54 11.02 29.05 50.84
CA ALA A 54 10.15 30.20 50.58
C ALA A 54 9.01 29.83 49.60
N ALA A 55 7.81 29.63 50.15
CA ALA A 55 6.56 29.89 49.44
C ALA A 55 6.14 31.36 49.73
N LEU A 56 5.20 32.03 49.07
CA LEU A 56 3.98 31.64 48.33
C LEU A 56 3.69 32.68 47.23
N SER A 57 2.93 32.32 46.18
CA SER A 57 1.68 33.04 45.83
C SER A 57 0.97 32.42 44.61
N LEU A 58 -0.34 32.65 44.51
CA LEU A 58 -1.26 32.06 43.53
C LEU A 58 -1.37 32.84 42.21
N SER A 59 -1.96 32.17 41.21
CA SER A 59 -2.84 32.75 40.17
C SER A 59 -2.26 33.71 39.13
N SER A 60 -2.05 33.19 37.90
CA SER A 60 -2.60 33.84 36.69
C SER A 60 -2.72 32.84 35.53
N CYS A 61 -3.81 32.91 34.77
CA CYS A 61 -3.96 32.16 33.52
C CYS A 61 -3.35 32.96 32.36
N ALA A 62 -2.28 32.45 31.75
CA ALA A 62 -1.69 33.02 30.53
C ALA A 62 -1.64 31.96 29.43
N ALA A 63 -2.38 32.19 28.33
CA ALA A 63 -2.36 31.30 27.17
C ALA A 63 -1.04 31.47 26.40
N VAL A 64 -0.15 30.47 26.48
CA VAL A 64 1.08 30.47 25.68
C VAL A 64 0.73 30.16 24.22
N TYR A 65 0.64 31.22 23.42
CA TYR A 65 0.61 31.12 21.96
C TYR A 65 1.90 30.45 21.49
N HIS A 66 1.82 29.20 21.02
CA HIS A 66 2.88 28.62 20.20
C HIS A 66 2.94 29.37 18.87
N SER A 67 3.89 30.29 18.75
CA SER A 67 4.18 30.94 17.48
C SER A 67 4.66 29.90 16.48
N LYS A 68 4.02 29.86 15.30
CA LYS A 68 4.50 29.07 14.16
C LYS A 68 5.84 29.66 13.72
N ARG A 69 6.95 29.15 14.26
CA ARG A 69 8.30 29.63 13.94
C ARG A 69 8.72 29.11 12.57
N TRP A 70 8.22 29.77 11.53
CA TRP A 70 8.71 29.59 10.16
C TRP A 70 10.22 29.75 10.14
N VAL A 71 10.94 28.70 9.73
CA VAL A 71 12.37 28.79 9.48
C VAL A 71 12.52 29.52 8.16
N SER A 72 12.94 30.79 8.19
CA SER A 72 13.19 31.54 6.97
C SER A 72 14.40 30.96 6.23
N ARG A 73 14.41 31.07 4.90
CA ARG A 73 15.54 30.70 4.04
C ARG A 73 16.90 31.14 4.62
N LYS A 74 16.96 32.40 5.07
CA LYS A 74 18.16 33.00 5.69
C LYS A 74 18.61 32.26 6.97
N SER A 75 17.68 31.79 7.80
CA SER A 75 17.99 30.99 8.99
C SER A 75 18.53 29.59 8.66
N ILE A 76 18.34 29.09 7.43
CA ILE A 76 18.95 27.84 6.95
C ILE A 76 20.35 28.15 6.39
N GLU A 77 20.47 29.16 5.53
CA GLU A 77 21.74 29.65 4.97
C GLU A 77 22.75 30.02 6.08
N GLU A 78 22.29 30.65 7.17
CA GLU A 78 23.13 30.97 8.34
C GLU A 78 23.62 29.72 9.09
N GLN A 79 22.87 28.61 9.09
CA GLN A 79 23.23 27.34 9.75
C GLN A 79 24.16 26.44 8.93
N LEU A 80 24.37 26.73 7.64
CA LEU A 80 25.27 25.93 6.80
C LEU A 80 26.74 26.07 7.26
N PRO A 81 27.51 24.96 7.30
CA PRO A 81 28.96 24.95 7.47
C PRO A 81 29.68 25.94 6.54
N SER A 82 30.83 26.49 6.99
CA SER A 82 31.57 27.52 6.27
C SER A 82 32.10 27.08 4.91
N ASN A 83 32.35 25.78 4.71
CA ASN A 83 32.72 25.19 3.41
C ASN A 83 31.56 25.04 2.42
N ILE A 84 30.33 25.42 2.82
CA ILE A 84 29.13 25.46 1.96
C ILE A 84 28.71 26.91 1.65
N LYS A 85 29.27 27.90 2.38
CA LYS A 85 29.01 29.33 2.15
C LYS A 85 29.92 29.85 1.03
N VAL A 86 29.36 29.88 -0.19
CA VAL A 86 29.99 30.51 -1.37
C VAL A 86 30.20 32.00 -1.10
N ASP A 87 31.40 32.52 -1.40
CA ASP A 87 31.66 33.97 -1.42
C ASP A 87 30.96 34.57 -2.65
N PRO A 88 29.98 35.50 -2.49
CA PRO A 88 29.28 36.11 -3.62
C PRO A 88 30.17 37.01 -4.49
N ASN A 89 31.43 37.22 -4.12
CA ASN A 89 32.44 37.96 -4.88
C ASN A 89 33.48 37.04 -5.56
N ALA A 90 33.37 35.72 -5.41
CA ALA A 90 34.26 34.78 -6.09
C ALA A 90 34.08 34.90 -7.61
N PRO A 91 35.12 35.24 -8.39
CA PRO A 91 34.99 35.37 -9.84
C PRO A 91 34.70 34.00 -10.46
N ALA A 92 33.61 33.92 -11.22
CA ALA A 92 33.23 32.68 -11.92
C ALA A 92 34.38 32.19 -12.81
N ALA A 93 34.78 30.94 -12.63
CA ALA A 93 35.83 30.34 -13.43
C ALA A 93 35.37 30.22 -14.89
N ALA A 94 36.13 30.83 -15.81
CA ALA A 94 35.79 30.88 -17.23
C ALA A 94 35.95 29.51 -17.91
N GLY A 95 34.93 28.66 -17.76
CA GLY A 95 34.65 27.57 -18.70
C GLY A 95 34.38 28.14 -20.10
N LYS A 96 34.68 27.36 -21.14
CA LYS A 96 34.55 27.84 -22.53
C LYS A 96 33.10 27.88 -22.99
N ASP A 97 32.66 29.03 -23.51
CA ASP A 97 31.37 29.22 -24.16
C ASP A 97 31.30 28.56 -25.56
N GLU A 98 31.24 27.23 -25.63
CA GLU A 98 30.85 26.49 -26.86
C GLU A 98 29.88 25.33 -26.58
N GLU A 99 28.81 25.59 -25.81
CA GLU A 99 27.57 24.79 -25.92
C GLU A 99 26.36 25.60 -25.41
N GLY A 100 25.70 26.32 -26.33
CA GLY A 100 24.41 26.95 -26.01
C GLY A 100 23.33 25.88 -25.85
N LEU A 101 22.53 25.96 -24.78
CA LEU A 101 21.43 25.02 -24.47
C LEU A 101 20.42 24.94 -25.61
N GLY A 102 20.69 24.03 -26.56
CA GLY A 102 20.08 24.04 -27.88
C GLY A 102 18.66 23.50 -27.92
N ARG A 103 17.93 23.87 -28.97
CA ARG A 103 16.66 23.22 -29.34
C ARG A 103 16.82 21.71 -29.53
N ASP A 104 18.03 21.26 -29.84
CA ASP A 104 18.32 19.88 -30.17
C ASP A 104 18.16 18.95 -28.95
N ALA A 105 18.49 19.41 -27.74
CA ALA A 105 18.24 18.70 -26.48
C ALA A 105 16.74 18.57 -26.13
N PHE A 106 15.89 19.46 -26.65
CA PHE A 106 14.43 19.33 -26.58
C PHE A 106 13.88 18.37 -27.66
N SER A 107 14.72 17.95 -28.61
CA SER A 107 14.38 17.09 -29.75
C SER A 107 15.00 15.69 -29.70
N SER A 108 15.79 15.39 -28.67
CA SER A 108 16.41 14.09 -28.39
C SER A 108 15.60 13.28 -27.36
N GLY A 109 15.98 12.00 -27.20
CA GLY A 109 15.43 11.10 -26.17
C GLY A 109 13.91 10.94 -26.24
N ILE A 110 13.29 10.76 -25.06
CA ILE A 110 11.84 10.56 -24.96
C ILE A 110 11.04 11.83 -25.33
N ASN A 111 11.56 13.02 -25.04
CA ASN A 111 10.95 14.30 -25.42
C ASN A 111 10.88 14.47 -26.95
N GLY A 112 11.95 14.13 -27.65
CA GLY A 112 12.04 14.19 -29.10
C GLY A 112 11.04 13.28 -29.82
N ILE A 113 11.05 12.00 -29.46
CA ILE A 113 10.26 10.96 -30.14
C ILE A 113 8.78 11.00 -29.73
N TYR A 114 8.52 11.24 -28.45
CA TYR A 114 7.18 11.10 -27.86
C TYR A 114 6.57 12.43 -27.40
N GLY A 115 7.36 13.38 -26.88
CA GLY A 115 6.85 14.72 -26.52
C GLY A 115 6.22 15.45 -27.71
N ASN A 116 6.85 15.39 -28.89
CA ASN A 116 6.29 15.94 -30.13
C ASN A 116 4.98 15.26 -30.57
N ARG A 117 4.85 13.95 -30.31
CA ARG A 117 3.64 13.17 -30.57
C ARG A 117 2.50 13.60 -29.64
N ALA A 118 2.80 13.74 -28.35
CA ALA A 118 1.86 14.22 -27.34
C ALA A 118 1.35 15.64 -27.62
N GLU A 119 2.25 16.60 -27.92
CA GLU A 119 1.83 17.98 -28.23
C GLU A 119 0.97 18.04 -29.50
N SER A 120 1.30 17.26 -30.53
CA SER A 120 0.49 17.15 -31.75
C SER A 120 -0.92 16.61 -31.46
N ALA A 121 -1.02 15.55 -30.66
CA ALA A 121 -2.30 14.95 -30.28
C ALA A 121 -3.18 15.89 -29.43
N MET A 122 -2.59 16.49 -28.38
CA MET A 122 -3.29 17.40 -27.47
C MET A 122 -3.77 18.67 -28.19
N ARG A 123 -3.00 19.18 -29.16
CA ARG A 123 -3.38 20.34 -29.98
C ARG A 123 -4.59 20.07 -30.90
N GLY A 124 -4.81 18.81 -31.29
CA GLY A 124 -6.01 18.37 -32.01
C GLY A 124 -7.25 18.17 -31.13
N MET A 125 -7.09 18.16 -29.79
CA MET A 125 -8.16 17.88 -28.83
C MET A 125 -8.59 19.09 -28.00
N LEU A 126 -7.67 20.01 -27.71
CA LEU A 126 -7.96 21.22 -26.94
C LEU A 126 -8.46 22.34 -27.85
N GLY A 127 -9.63 22.91 -27.53
CA GLY A 127 -10.11 24.15 -28.14
C GLY A 127 -9.24 25.36 -27.73
N PRO A 128 -9.41 26.54 -28.36
CA PRO A 128 -8.50 27.69 -28.18
C PRO A 128 -8.24 28.10 -26.72
N GLN A 129 -9.28 28.09 -25.86
CA GLN A 129 -9.14 28.37 -24.43
C GLN A 129 -8.29 27.31 -23.72
N GLY A 130 -8.59 26.02 -23.91
CA GLY A 130 -7.78 24.94 -23.35
C GLY A 130 -6.33 24.92 -23.87
N GLN A 131 -6.06 25.48 -25.05
CA GLN A 131 -4.69 25.69 -25.55
C GLN A 131 -3.97 26.88 -24.89
N ALA A 132 -4.68 27.82 -24.28
CA ALA A 132 -4.10 28.84 -23.40
C ALA A 132 -3.83 28.26 -22.01
N ASP A 133 -4.82 27.64 -21.39
CA ASP A 133 -4.70 27.04 -20.06
C ASP A 133 -3.56 25.98 -20.02
N ALA A 134 -3.44 25.16 -21.08
CA ALA A 134 -2.35 24.18 -21.25
C ALA A 134 -1.00 24.76 -21.74
N ARG A 135 -0.85 26.09 -21.81
CA ARG A 135 0.47 26.76 -21.92
C ARG A 135 0.98 27.20 -20.56
N GLU A 136 0.11 27.61 -19.66
CA GLU A 136 0.48 28.03 -18.30
C GLU A 136 0.80 26.81 -17.41
N SER A 137 0.07 25.71 -17.58
CA SER A 137 0.30 24.44 -16.87
C SER A 137 1.33 23.50 -17.55
N ARG A 138 2.40 24.03 -18.16
CA ARG A 138 3.44 23.20 -18.80
C ARG A 138 4.44 22.66 -17.78
N ALA A 139 4.64 21.35 -17.76
CA ALA A 139 5.73 20.70 -17.03
C ALA A 139 7.10 21.23 -17.50
N VAL A 140 8.05 21.34 -16.58
CA VAL A 140 9.37 21.93 -16.83
C VAL A 140 10.36 20.85 -17.27
N PRO A 141 11.21 21.07 -18.29
CA PRO A 141 12.17 20.08 -18.75
C PRO A 141 13.16 19.65 -17.68
N ILE A 142 13.42 18.33 -17.61
CA ILE A 142 14.45 17.73 -16.77
C ILE A 142 15.44 17.05 -17.72
N LEU A 143 16.44 17.83 -18.16
CA LEU A 143 17.46 17.40 -19.12
C LEU A 143 18.58 16.62 -18.44
N GLY A 144 19.18 15.67 -19.16
CA GLY A 144 20.18 14.73 -18.66
C GLY A 144 19.61 13.38 -18.18
N ARG A 145 20.53 12.49 -17.82
CA ARG A 145 20.30 11.08 -17.46
C ARG A 145 21.31 10.64 -16.38
N ALA A 146 20.98 9.63 -15.58
CA ALA A 146 21.84 9.11 -14.51
C ALA A 146 23.24 8.73 -15.03
N SER A 147 24.28 9.07 -14.27
CA SER A 147 25.67 8.67 -14.55
C SER A 147 26.35 8.06 -13.32
N VAL A 148 27.39 7.25 -13.52
CA VAL A 148 28.18 6.68 -12.40
C VAL A 148 28.81 7.80 -11.55
N GLN A 149 29.42 8.78 -12.22
CA GLN A 149 30.10 9.90 -11.58
C GLN A 149 29.11 10.81 -10.84
N GLY A 150 27.99 11.16 -11.47
CA GLY A 150 26.95 11.99 -10.86
C GLY A 150 26.28 11.31 -9.67
N THR A 151 25.81 10.07 -9.84
CA THR A 151 25.14 9.34 -8.74
C THR A 151 26.09 9.11 -7.55
N LYS A 152 27.38 8.87 -7.81
CA LYS A 152 28.41 8.86 -6.77
C LYS A 152 28.53 10.22 -6.07
N TYR A 153 28.66 11.31 -6.83
CA TYR A 153 28.85 12.67 -6.32
C TYR A 153 27.70 13.16 -5.43
N THR A 154 26.44 12.89 -5.81
CA THR A 154 25.26 13.22 -5.00
C THR A 154 25.31 12.54 -3.63
N LEU A 155 25.77 11.29 -3.58
CA LEU A 155 25.82 10.51 -2.33
C LEU A 155 27.08 10.78 -1.50
N ASP A 156 28.23 11.06 -2.14
CA ASP A 156 29.43 11.57 -1.46
C ASP A 156 29.16 12.94 -0.77
N ARG A 157 28.13 13.68 -1.20
CA ARG A 157 27.66 14.93 -0.57
C ARG A 157 26.50 14.74 0.43
N SER A 158 25.99 13.52 0.61
CA SER A 158 24.83 13.26 1.48
C SER A 158 25.24 12.99 2.93
N THR A 159 24.73 13.79 3.87
CA THR A 159 24.87 13.54 5.31
C THR A 159 23.99 12.40 5.86
N VAL A 160 23.38 11.61 4.98
CA VAL A 160 22.41 10.53 5.30
C VAL A 160 22.74 9.21 4.59
N PHE A 161 23.40 9.26 3.42
CA PHE A 161 23.62 8.11 2.54
C PHE A 161 25.09 7.98 2.02
N GLU A 162 26.05 8.70 2.61
CA GLU A 162 27.49 8.59 2.26
C GLU A 162 28.01 7.16 2.45
N HIS A 163 27.61 6.50 3.55
CA HIS A 163 27.94 5.10 3.83
C HIS A 163 26.73 4.18 3.60
N TRP A 164 25.51 4.70 3.73
CA TRP A 164 24.26 3.95 3.50
C TRP A 164 23.77 4.01 2.05
N ARG A 165 24.56 3.40 1.16
CA ARG A 165 24.28 3.28 -0.27
C ARG A 165 24.61 1.90 -0.80
N PHE A 166 24.01 1.57 -1.94
CA PHE A 166 24.36 0.44 -2.78
C PHE A 166 25.22 0.90 -3.98
N HIS A 167 26.01 0.00 -4.54
CA HIS A 167 26.73 0.20 -5.79
C HIS A 167 26.31 -0.91 -6.76
N CYS A 168 25.68 -0.51 -7.86
CA CYS A 168 25.13 -1.47 -8.83
C CYS A 168 26.23 -2.29 -9.51
N PRO A 169 25.98 -3.58 -9.83
CA PRO A 169 26.87 -4.36 -10.68
C PRO A 169 27.13 -3.68 -12.03
N GLU A 170 28.28 -3.97 -12.64
CA GLU A 170 28.56 -3.59 -14.02
C GLU A 170 27.54 -4.24 -14.99
N PRO A 171 27.11 -3.56 -16.07
CA PRO A 171 27.57 -2.27 -16.58
C PRO A 171 26.84 -1.05 -15.98
N VAL A 172 26.03 -1.22 -14.93
CA VAL A 172 25.22 -0.13 -14.37
C VAL A 172 26.09 0.83 -13.55
N GLY A 173 26.90 0.32 -12.61
CA GLY A 173 27.89 1.07 -11.82
C GLY A 173 27.35 2.24 -10.96
N TRP A 174 26.05 2.52 -10.98
CA TRP A 174 25.46 3.65 -10.24
C TRP A 174 25.55 3.44 -8.74
N HIS A 175 25.75 4.53 -8.01
CA HIS A 175 25.58 4.54 -6.56
C HIS A 175 24.14 4.94 -6.22
N LEU A 176 23.42 4.09 -5.48
CA LEU A 176 22.02 4.30 -5.12
C LEU A 176 21.88 4.52 -3.60
N SER A 177 21.12 5.53 -3.18
CA SER A 177 20.75 5.70 -1.77
C SER A 177 20.01 4.45 -1.27
N LYS A 178 20.36 3.91 -0.09
CA LYS A 178 19.80 2.63 0.37
C LYS A 178 18.28 2.68 0.57
N LEU A 179 17.74 3.88 0.83
CA LEU A 179 16.33 4.21 0.70
C LEU A 179 16.10 5.04 -0.57
N GLY A 180 15.03 4.73 -1.31
CA GLY A 180 14.50 5.56 -2.39
C GLY A 180 13.03 5.90 -2.16
N CYS A 181 12.42 6.65 -3.07
CA CYS A 181 11.04 7.11 -2.96
C CYS A 181 10.12 6.45 -4.01
N THR A 182 8.86 6.18 -3.66
CA THR A 182 7.79 5.81 -4.62
C THR A 182 6.61 6.77 -4.55
N THR A 183 6.14 7.22 -5.71
CA THR A 183 5.09 8.24 -5.84
C THR A 183 3.67 7.71 -5.68
N CYS A 184 3.48 6.39 -5.55
CA CYS A 184 2.18 5.70 -5.54
C CYS A 184 1.17 6.13 -4.45
N LYS A 185 1.60 6.91 -3.45
CA LYS A 185 0.75 7.48 -2.38
C LYS A 185 0.59 9.01 -2.46
N MET A 186 1.28 9.68 -3.37
CA MET A 186 1.32 11.15 -3.48
C MET A 186 0.02 11.76 -4.02
N VAL A 187 -0.85 10.94 -4.62
CA VAL A 187 -2.22 11.34 -5.04
C VAL A 187 -3.10 11.75 -3.83
N ASN A 188 -2.79 11.27 -2.62
CA ASN A 188 -3.61 11.52 -1.43
C ASN A 188 -3.50 12.97 -0.91
N ASP A 189 -2.29 13.54 -0.92
CA ASP A 189 -2.04 14.97 -0.75
C ASP A 189 -0.82 15.35 -1.60
N VAL A 190 -1.07 16.09 -2.68
CA VAL A 190 -0.04 16.45 -3.66
C VAL A 190 0.88 17.54 -3.11
N ASN A 191 0.41 18.39 -2.19
CA ASN A 191 1.19 19.50 -1.67
C ASN A 191 2.21 19.00 -0.64
N GLU A 192 1.75 18.19 0.32
CA GLU A 192 2.62 17.58 1.33
C GLU A 192 3.63 16.61 0.68
N ALA A 193 3.22 15.92 -0.39
CA ALA A 193 4.12 15.10 -1.20
C ALA A 193 5.21 15.90 -1.94
N VAL A 194 4.89 17.08 -2.47
CA VAL A 194 5.87 17.96 -3.14
C VAL A 194 6.92 18.46 -2.16
N GLU A 195 6.51 18.98 -0.99
CA GLU A 195 7.46 19.42 0.05
C GLU A 195 8.33 18.25 0.54
N SER A 196 7.73 17.06 0.73
CA SER A 196 8.45 15.86 1.12
C SER A 196 9.47 15.40 0.07
N LEU A 197 9.12 15.48 -1.22
CA LEU A 197 9.99 15.09 -2.32
C LEU A 197 11.21 16.02 -2.43
N GLN A 198 11.00 17.33 -2.29
CA GLN A 198 12.09 18.31 -2.26
C GLN A 198 13.05 18.04 -1.09
N LEU A 199 12.53 17.81 0.13
CA LEU A 199 13.34 17.43 1.29
C LEU A 199 14.22 16.19 1.04
N GLN A 200 13.66 15.16 0.40
CA GLN A 200 14.38 13.92 0.09
C GLN A 200 15.58 14.16 -0.83
N ILE A 201 15.38 14.93 -1.90
CA ILE A 201 16.43 15.32 -2.86
C ILE A 201 17.56 16.10 -2.14
N ILE A 202 17.19 17.10 -1.33
CA ILE A 202 18.13 17.94 -0.56
C ILE A 202 18.99 17.11 0.41
N LYS A 203 18.44 16.02 0.94
CA LYS A 203 19.14 15.09 1.85
C LYS A 203 19.94 14.02 1.12
N GLY A 204 19.94 14.02 -0.22
CA GLY A 204 20.71 13.10 -1.06
C GLY A 204 20.05 11.73 -1.28
N CYS A 205 18.74 11.59 -1.05
CA CYS A 205 17.99 10.47 -1.64
C CYS A 205 18.05 10.65 -3.16
N ASN A 206 18.54 9.65 -3.91
CA ASN A 206 18.79 9.80 -5.34
C ASN A 206 18.04 8.83 -6.25
N VAL A 207 17.20 7.93 -5.70
CA VAL A 207 16.36 7.02 -6.48
C VAL A 207 14.87 7.36 -6.31
N PHE A 208 14.19 7.64 -7.42
CA PHE A 208 12.80 8.10 -7.43
C PHE A 208 11.97 7.29 -8.43
N GLU A 209 10.94 6.59 -7.93
CA GLU A 209 10.00 5.81 -8.73
C GLU A 209 8.71 6.56 -9.00
N ILE A 210 8.43 6.76 -10.29
CA ILE A 210 7.17 7.24 -10.83
C ILE A 210 6.24 6.04 -11.10
N ASP A 211 5.15 5.92 -10.32
CA ASP A 211 4.08 4.95 -10.59
C ASP A 211 3.28 5.36 -11.84
N GLY A 212 3.29 4.53 -12.88
CA GLY A 212 2.57 4.77 -14.13
C GLY A 212 1.06 4.83 -14.00
N ALA A 213 0.47 4.22 -12.97
CA ALA A 213 -0.97 4.36 -12.72
C ALA A 213 -1.33 5.75 -12.17
N ALA A 214 -0.41 6.44 -11.51
CA ALA A 214 -0.60 7.72 -10.83
C ALA A 214 -0.32 8.95 -11.73
N SER A 215 -0.70 8.89 -13.01
CA SER A 215 -0.32 9.90 -14.02
C SER A 215 -0.78 11.35 -13.73
N GLU A 216 -1.79 11.55 -12.86
CA GLU A 216 -2.24 12.88 -12.43
C GLU A 216 -1.22 13.67 -11.60
N VAL A 217 -0.33 13.01 -10.85
CA VAL A 217 0.70 13.69 -10.04
C VAL A 217 2.03 13.86 -10.76
N HIS A 218 2.22 13.26 -11.94
CA HIS A 218 3.50 13.26 -12.68
C HIS A 218 4.03 14.68 -12.94
N GLN A 219 3.15 15.64 -13.27
CA GLN A 219 3.54 17.04 -13.50
C GLN A 219 4.03 17.73 -12.22
N SER A 220 3.34 17.53 -11.09
CA SER A 220 3.73 18.08 -9.78
C SER A 220 5.03 17.47 -9.28
N ILE A 221 5.22 16.16 -9.46
CA ILE A 221 6.44 15.41 -9.12
C ILE A 221 7.63 15.94 -9.93
N ALA A 222 7.50 16.03 -11.25
CA ALA A 222 8.57 16.54 -12.11
C ALA A 222 8.91 18.00 -11.80
N ARG A 223 7.91 18.85 -11.60
CA ARG A 223 8.11 20.24 -11.16
C ARG A 223 8.87 20.32 -9.82
N ALA A 224 8.49 19.52 -8.84
CA ALA A 224 9.14 19.50 -7.53
C ALA A 224 10.60 19.01 -7.60
N ILE A 225 10.90 18.01 -8.45
CA ILE A 225 12.27 17.58 -8.75
C ILE A 225 13.05 18.74 -9.37
N TYR A 226 12.53 19.35 -10.43
CA TYR A 226 13.18 20.49 -11.10
C TYR A 226 13.47 21.64 -10.13
N GLU A 227 12.49 22.05 -9.32
CA GLU A 227 12.65 23.12 -8.32
C GLU A 227 13.71 22.77 -7.27
N ALA A 228 13.81 21.51 -6.81
CA ALA A 228 14.87 21.07 -5.91
C ALA A 228 16.25 21.04 -6.57
N LEU A 229 16.36 20.55 -7.82
CA LEU A 229 17.63 20.53 -8.55
C LEU A 229 18.19 21.95 -8.76
N GLN A 230 17.32 22.88 -9.17
CA GLN A 230 17.70 24.29 -9.37
C GLN A 230 18.04 25.00 -8.05
N ALA A 231 17.24 24.81 -6.99
CA ALA A 231 17.43 25.53 -5.73
C ALA A 231 18.68 25.11 -4.93
N PHE A 232 19.29 23.97 -5.26
CA PHE A 232 20.45 23.41 -4.55
C PHE A 232 21.65 23.11 -5.47
N GLU A 233 21.62 23.59 -6.71
CA GLU A 233 22.69 23.44 -7.71
C GLU A 233 23.08 21.97 -7.95
N LEU A 234 22.07 21.10 -8.07
CA LEU A 234 22.22 19.66 -8.23
C LEU A 234 21.99 19.24 -9.69
N ASP A 235 22.93 18.47 -10.25
CA ASP A 235 22.82 17.91 -11.60
C ASP A 235 21.87 16.70 -11.64
N ARG A 236 21.04 16.63 -12.67
CA ARG A 236 20.16 15.49 -13.01
C ARG A 236 20.93 14.18 -13.18
N SER A 237 22.20 14.20 -13.60
CA SER A 237 23.01 12.96 -13.68
C SER A 237 23.30 12.34 -12.31
N GLY A 238 23.05 13.08 -11.23
CA GLY A 238 23.07 12.62 -9.85
C GLY A 238 21.95 11.68 -9.42
N PHE A 239 20.90 11.52 -10.24
CA PHE A 239 19.62 10.94 -9.85
C PHE A 239 19.17 9.83 -10.79
N VAL A 240 18.45 8.84 -10.26
CA VAL A 240 17.93 7.68 -11.00
C VAL A 240 16.40 7.73 -10.98
N MET A 241 15.82 8.00 -12.16
CA MET A 241 14.38 8.04 -12.40
C MET A 241 13.88 6.67 -12.86
N VAL A 242 13.22 5.97 -11.94
CA VAL A 242 12.58 4.68 -12.19
C VAL A 242 11.12 4.92 -12.60
N ALA A 243 10.62 4.18 -13.59
CA ALA A 243 9.24 4.28 -14.06
C ALA A 243 8.59 2.89 -14.08
N ARG A 244 7.49 2.71 -13.35
CA ARG A 244 6.68 1.47 -13.42
C ARG A 244 5.63 1.59 -14.51
N CYS A 245 5.60 0.61 -15.42
CA CYS A 245 4.64 0.53 -16.52
C CYS A 245 4.02 -0.85 -16.61
N GLY A 246 2.72 -0.93 -16.88
CA GLY A 246 2.05 -2.19 -17.23
C GLY A 246 0.69 -2.38 -16.56
N LEU A 247 0.47 -1.86 -15.33
CA LEU A 247 -0.83 -1.94 -14.68
C LEU A 247 -1.69 -0.68 -14.91
N ILE A 248 -2.92 -0.92 -15.35
CA ILE A 248 -3.99 0.08 -15.46
C ILE A 248 -4.98 -0.19 -14.33
N LYS A 249 -5.06 0.73 -13.39
CA LYS A 249 -5.92 0.66 -12.20
C LYS A 249 -7.11 1.60 -12.41
N GLN A 250 -8.33 1.07 -12.45
CA GLN A 250 -9.56 1.87 -12.52
C GLN A 250 -9.66 2.75 -11.26
N PRO A 251 -9.76 4.08 -11.39
CA PRO A 251 -9.92 4.97 -10.24
C PRO A 251 -11.11 4.56 -9.36
N ARG A 252 -10.86 4.43 -8.06
CA ARG A 252 -11.88 4.09 -7.06
C ARG A 252 -13.05 5.08 -7.17
N PHE A 253 -14.25 4.55 -7.40
CA PHE A 253 -15.51 5.31 -7.53
C PHE A 253 -15.66 6.24 -8.75
N GLN A 254 -14.93 5.96 -9.85
CA GLN A 254 -15.30 6.45 -11.19
C GLN A 254 -16.71 5.99 -11.65
N GLU A 255 -17.30 5.04 -10.91
CA GLU A 255 -18.70 4.59 -10.99
C GLU A 255 -19.73 5.75 -11.05
N GLU A 256 -19.44 6.91 -10.44
CA GLU A 256 -20.39 8.01 -10.35
C GLU A 256 -19.95 9.38 -10.84
N ILE A 257 -18.64 9.65 -10.93
CA ILE A 257 -18.17 10.94 -11.48
C ILE A 257 -18.65 11.09 -12.94
N THR A 258 -18.82 9.97 -13.64
CA THR A 258 -19.40 9.90 -14.98
C THR A 258 -20.90 9.57 -15.01
N ARG A 259 -21.71 9.96 -13.99
CA ARG A 259 -23.19 10.15 -14.18
C ARG A 259 -23.50 11.40 -15.03
N ILE A 260 -22.68 11.65 -16.05
CA ILE A 260 -23.03 12.43 -17.24
C ILE A 260 -23.91 11.52 -18.09
N GLU A 261 -25.00 12.02 -18.66
CA GLU A 261 -26.00 11.23 -19.39
C GLU A 261 -25.54 10.83 -20.81
N ALA A 262 -24.31 10.33 -20.93
CA ALA A 262 -23.82 9.67 -22.13
C ALA A 262 -24.62 8.37 -22.34
N SER A 263 -25.64 8.43 -23.21
CA SER A 263 -26.64 7.37 -23.36
C SER A 263 -26.02 5.99 -23.54
N ASN A 264 -26.33 5.05 -22.64
CA ASN A 264 -25.91 3.65 -22.71
C ASN A 264 -26.70 2.86 -23.77
N THR A 265 -26.65 3.33 -25.02
CA THR A 265 -27.19 2.65 -26.20
C THR A 265 -26.16 1.66 -26.75
N ALA A 266 -26.63 0.58 -27.38
CA ALA A 266 -25.75 -0.45 -27.97
C ALA A 266 -24.75 0.12 -29.01
N ALA A 267 -25.08 1.27 -29.63
CA ALA A 267 -24.20 2.00 -30.52
C ALA A 267 -22.87 2.45 -29.88
N VAL A 268 -22.80 2.61 -28.55
CA VAL A 268 -21.55 2.98 -27.85
C VAL A 268 -20.59 1.79 -27.75
N ARG A 269 -21.09 0.55 -27.59
CA ARG A 269 -20.23 -0.65 -27.57
C ARG A 269 -19.45 -0.82 -28.88
N ASN A 270 -20.10 -0.54 -30.02
CA ASN A 270 -19.45 -0.53 -31.33
C ASN A 270 -18.52 0.69 -31.57
N ARG A 271 -18.45 1.64 -30.64
CA ARG A 271 -17.51 2.78 -30.65
C ARG A 271 -16.32 2.59 -29.70
N ILE A 272 -16.26 1.50 -28.92
CA ILE A 272 -15.13 1.22 -28.00
C ILE A 272 -13.80 1.20 -28.77
N ILE A 273 -13.73 0.53 -29.92
CA ILE A 273 -12.51 0.46 -30.73
C ILE A 273 -12.09 1.85 -31.26
N PRO A 274 -12.94 2.65 -31.91
CA PRO A 274 -12.62 4.06 -32.24
C PRO A 274 -12.22 4.95 -31.06
N ILE A 275 -12.74 4.72 -29.85
CA ILE A 275 -12.36 5.45 -28.63
C ILE A 275 -11.01 4.96 -28.10
N PHE A 276 -10.70 3.67 -28.24
CA PHE A 276 -9.43 3.08 -27.83
C PHE A 276 -8.27 3.39 -28.78
N GLU A 277 -8.51 3.38 -30.09
CA GLU A 277 -7.56 3.88 -31.08
C GLU A 277 -7.34 5.40 -30.91
N ARG A 278 -8.37 6.15 -30.51
CA ARG A 278 -8.17 7.53 -30.00
C ARG A 278 -7.39 7.57 -28.70
N TYR A 279 -7.51 6.60 -27.78
CA TYR A 279 -6.72 6.56 -26.54
C TYR A 279 -5.23 6.33 -26.85
N LYS A 280 -4.89 5.33 -27.67
CA LYS A 280 -3.55 5.14 -28.24
C LYS A 280 -3.00 6.40 -28.90
N ALA A 281 -3.83 7.08 -29.71
CA ALA A 281 -3.43 8.30 -30.43
C ALA A 281 -3.39 9.58 -29.56
N SER A 282 -4.08 9.62 -28.41
CA SER A 282 -4.22 10.82 -27.56
C SER A 282 -3.31 10.82 -26.34
N SER A 283 -2.71 9.68 -25.98
CA SER A 283 -1.72 9.60 -24.89
C SER A 283 -2.23 10.09 -23.54
N LEU A 284 -3.56 10.01 -23.33
CA LEU A 284 -4.24 10.56 -22.16
C LEU A 284 -3.73 9.94 -20.86
N PRO A 285 -3.69 10.70 -19.76
CA PRO A 285 -3.44 10.14 -18.44
C PRO A 285 -4.49 9.09 -18.08
N SER A 286 -4.05 8.05 -17.37
CA SER A 286 -4.85 6.93 -16.83
C SER A 286 -6.10 7.38 -16.06
N THR A 287 -6.10 8.63 -15.58
CA THR A 287 -7.03 9.18 -14.60
C THR A 287 -8.30 9.78 -15.20
N SER A 288 -8.44 9.85 -16.54
CA SER A 288 -9.70 10.31 -17.14
C SER A 288 -10.16 9.57 -18.40
N LEU A 289 -10.60 8.32 -18.22
CA LEU A 289 -11.55 7.66 -19.13
C LEU A 289 -12.94 8.32 -19.03
N LYS A 290 -13.05 9.60 -19.41
CA LYS A 290 -14.30 10.39 -19.44
C LYS A 290 -15.36 9.80 -20.38
N SER A 291 -14.98 8.83 -21.20
CA SER A 291 -15.83 7.99 -22.06
C SER A 291 -16.69 6.97 -21.30
N GLY A 292 -16.51 6.79 -19.98
CA GLY A 292 -17.25 5.81 -19.18
C GLY A 292 -16.73 4.36 -19.30
N PHE A 293 -15.56 4.16 -19.93
CA PHE A 293 -14.88 2.86 -19.98
C PHE A 293 -14.47 2.41 -18.57
N ARG A 294 -14.77 1.16 -18.22
CA ARG A 294 -14.56 0.58 -16.88
C ARG A 294 -14.06 -0.86 -16.99
N ILE A 295 -12.89 -1.15 -16.43
CA ILE A 295 -12.31 -2.50 -16.35
C ILE A 295 -13.26 -3.48 -15.63
N SER A 296 -14.10 -2.97 -14.72
CA SER A 296 -15.13 -3.73 -14.01
C SER A 296 -16.40 -4.07 -14.81
N GLU A 297 -16.56 -3.55 -16.02
CA GLU A 297 -17.74 -3.78 -16.89
C GLU A 297 -17.41 -4.51 -18.20
N LEU A 298 -16.13 -4.74 -18.49
CA LEU A 298 -15.65 -5.49 -19.65
C LEU A 298 -15.53 -6.99 -19.32
N ASP A 299 -15.83 -7.85 -20.29
CA ASP A 299 -15.41 -9.26 -20.23
C ASP A 299 -13.96 -9.44 -20.73
N ASP A 300 -13.37 -10.60 -20.48
CA ASP A 300 -11.95 -10.82 -20.79
C ASP A 300 -11.68 -10.93 -22.31
N SER A 301 -12.70 -11.24 -23.13
CA SER A 301 -12.59 -11.16 -24.59
C SER A 301 -12.59 -9.70 -25.09
N GLN A 302 -13.28 -8.81 -24.37
CA GLN A 302 -13.24 -7.37 -24.61
C GLN A 302 -11.90 -6.78 -24.17
N LEU A 303 -11.31 -7.22 -23.04
CA LEU A 303 -9.95 -6.84 -22.65
C LEU A 303 -8.90 -7.33 -23.66
N ALA A 304 -8.99 -8.59 -24.10
CA ALA A 304 -8.04 -9.16 -25.07
C ALA A 304 -8.00 -8.37 -26.40
N ARG A 305 -9.15 -7.87 -26.88
CA ARG A 305 -9.23 -7.00 -28.08
C ARG A 305 -8.53 -5.65 -27.93
N LEU A 306 -8.13 -5.29 -26.72
CA LEU A 306 -7.44 -4.04 -26.38
C LEU A 306 -5.97 -4.31 -25.97
N ASN A 307 -5.47 -5.54 -26.22
CA ASN A 307 -4.19 -6.04 -25.73
C ASN A 307 -4.07 -5.93 -24.19
N LEU A 308 -5.19 -6.10 -23.47
CA LEU A 308 -5.26 -6.11 -22.02
C LEU A 308 -5.55 -7.51 -21.48
N ARG A 309 -4.95 -7.83 -20.33
CA ARG A 309 -5.21 -9.05 -19.54
C ARG A 309 -5.73 -8.66 -18.17
N ARG A 310 -6.66 -9.43 -17.59
CA ARG A 310 -7.25 -9.11 -16.28
C ARG A 310 -6.27 -9.43 -15.14
N VAL A 311 -6.19 -8.54 -14.15
CA VAL A 311 -5.52 -8.79 -12.86
C VAL A 311 -6.56 -8.94 -11.75
N ASP A 312 -7.53 -8.02 -11.67
CA ASP A 312 -8.66 -8.11 -10.75
C ASP A 312 -9.93 -7.46 -11.35
N ARG A 313 -10.97 -7.20 -10.54
CA ARG A 313 -12.21 -6.55 -11.00
C ARG A 313 -11.96 -5.13 -11.56
N THR A 314 -10.97 -4.43 -11.04
CA THR A 314 -10.63 -3.02 -11.28
C THR A 314 -9.27 -2.81 -11.95
N THR A 315 -8.39 -3.81 -11.94
CA THR A 315 -7.04 -3.72 -12.52
C THR A 315 -6.88 -4.63 -13.74
N ALA A 316 -6.22 -4.12 -14.78
CA ALA A 316 -5.79 -4.86 -15.96
C ALA A 316 -4.31 -4.60 -16.27
N ALA A 317 -3.64 -5.56 -16.88
CA ALA A 317 -2.26 -5.45 -17.37
C ALA A 317 -2.25 -5.16 -18.88
N GLY A 318 -1.59 -4.08 -19.28
CA GLY A 318 -1.29 -3.70 -20.67
C GLY A 318 0.20 -3.91 -20.95
N LEU A 319 0.54 -5.12 -21.38
CA LEU A 319 1.90 -5.52 -21.75
C LEU A 319 1.93 -5.88 -23.24
N SER A 320 2.10 -4.86 -24.07
CA SER A 320 2.42 -4.96 -25.50
C SER A 320 3.20 -3.71 -25.94
N PRO A 321 3.92 -3.74 -27.09
CA PRO A 321 4.61 -2.57 -27.62
C PRO A 321 3.71 -1.33 -27.76
N ASP A 322 2.46 -1.48 -28.23
CA ASP A 322 1.45 -0.39 -28.28
C ASP A 322 1.25 0.31 -26.92
N TRP A 323 1.19 -0.48 -25.84
CA TRP A 323 0.96 0.01 -24.48
C TRP A 323 2.19 0.74 -23.93
N LEU A 324 3.39 0.28 -24.26
CA LEU A 324 4.63 0.96 -23.92
C LEU A 324 4.79 2.28 -24.71
N ASP A 325 4.43 2.30 -25.99
CA ASP A 325 4.44 3.51 -26.83
C ASP A 325 3.48 4.58 -26.26
N ALA A 326 2.28 4.18 -25.84
CA ALA A 326 1.33 5.07 -25.17
C ALA A 326 1.85 5.56 -23.81
N PHE A 327 2.49 4.68 -23.03
CA PHE A 327 3.09 5.03 -21.74
C PHE A 327 4.21 6.06 -21.87
N PHE A 328 5.19 5.84 -22.75
CA PHE A 328 6.26 6.80 -23.00
C PHE A 328 5.71 8.15 -23.46
N THR A 329 4.65 8.15 -24.28
CA THR A 329 3.99 9.39 -24.70
C THR A 329 3.33 10.15 -23.55
N ASN A 330 2.78 9.44 -22.56
CA ASN A 330 2.24 10.08 -21.35
C ASN A 330 3.35 10.61 -20.43
N VAL A 331 4.41 9.83 -20.19
CA VAL A 331 5.54 10.23 -19.35
C VAL A 331 6.29 11.43 -19.95
N ALA A 332 6.56 11.43 -21.26
CA ALA A 332 7.17 12.57 -21.95
C ALA A 332 6.36 13.86 -21.76
N TYR A 333 5.04 13.78 -21.98
CA TYR A 333 4.14 14.92 -21.85
C TYR A 333 4.12 15.51 -20.43
N ASN A 334 3.98 14.64 -19.43
CA ASN A 334 3.76 15.04 -18.04
C ASN A 334 5.05 15.32 -17.26
N THR A 335 6.17 14.65 -17.56
CA THR A 335 7.41 14.78 -16.78
C THR A 335 8.48 15.62 -17.46
N ARG A 336 8.47 15.67 -18.80
CA ARG A 336 9.52 16.31 -19.63
C ARG A 336 10.95 15.87 -19.30
N LEU A 337 11.13 14.69 -18.73
CA LEU A 337 12.41 13.98 -18.66
C LEU A 337 12.99 13.85 -20.07
N GLU A 338 14.31 13.99 -20.23
CA GLU A 338 15.00 13.65 -21.48
C GLU A 338 15.14 12.11 -21.63
N CYS A 339 15.38 11.42 -20.52
CA CYS A 339 15.58 9.97 -20.46
C CYS A 339 14.97 9.38 -19.17
N ILE A 340 14.43 8.16 -19.27
CA ILE A 340 14.04 7.32 -18.13
C ILE A 340 15.23 6.44 -17.76
N ASP A 341 15.69 6.44 -16.51
CA ASP A 341 16.89 5.66 -16.16
C ASP A 341 16.58 4.17 -16.05
N VAL A 342 15.43 3.80 -15.49
CA VAL A 342 14.97 2.40 -15.41
C VAL A 342 13.48 2.28 -15.73
N LEU A 343 13.09 1.43 -16.68
CA LEU A 343 11.69 1.03 -16.87
C LEU A 343 11.43 -0.35 -16.26
N LEU A 344 10.39 -0.48 -15.43
CA LEU A 344 9.98 -1.73 -14.81
C LEU A 344 8.62 -2.19 -15.34
N LEU A 345 8.58 -3.39 -15.94
CA LEU A 345 7.35 -4.01 -16.43
C LEU A 345 6.56 -4.65 -15.28
N GLU A 346 5.45 -4.02 -14.88
CA GLU A 346 4.51 -4.47 -13.86
C GLU A 346 3.40 -5.34 -14.49
N GLY A 347 2.97 -6.41 -13.82
CA GLY A 347 1.89 -7.28 -14.32
C GLY A 347 2.32 -8.47 -15.20
N MET A 348 3.63 -8.73 -15.32
CA MET A 348 4.20 -9.82 -16.12
C MET A 348 3.60 -11.21 -15.82
N HIS A 349 3.13 -11.43 -14.59
CA HIS A 349 2.45 -12.67 -14.20
C HIS A 349 1.21 -12.99 -15.05
N THR A 350 0.54 -11.97 -15.61
CA THR A 350 -0.63 -12.16 -16.49
C THR A 350 -0.29 -12.82 -17.83
N LEU A 351 0.98 -12.80 -18.26
CA LEU A 351 1.40 -13.45 -19.51
C LEU A 351 1.38 -14.98 -19.40
N PHE A 352 1.55 -15.51 -18.18
CA PHE A 352 1.54 -16.94 -17.84
C PHE A 352 0.11 -17.46 -17.66
N ASP A 353 -0.74 -17.17 -18.64
CA ASP A 353 -2.20 -17.42 -18.66
C ASP A 353 -2.60 -18.87 -18.99
N GLY A 354 -1.62 -19.79 -19.10
CA GLY A 354 -1.83 -21.20 -19.44
C GLY A 354 -1.82 -21.52 -20.93
N ARG A 355 -1.51 -20.55 -21.80
CA ARG A 355 -1.08 -20.81 -23.18
C ARG A 355 0.24 -21.62 -23.22
N PRO A 356 0.57 -22.27 -24.34
CA PRO A 356 1.89 -22.87 -24.55
C PRO A 356 3.03 -21.88 -24.31
N ASP A 357 4.11 -22.35 -23.68
CA ASP A 357 5.23 -21.50 -23.27
C ASP A 357 5.90 -20.74 -24.42
N GLU A 358 5.90 -21.30 -25.63
CA GLU A 358 6.41 -20.65 -26.85
C GLU A 358 5.69 -19.33 -27.14
N HIS A 359 4.36 -19.27 -26.98
CA HIS A 359 3.58 -18.03 -27.18
C HIS A 359 3.82 -17.01 -26.06
N VAL A 360 4.16 -17.46 -24.86
CA VAL A 360 4.49 -16.58 -23.72
C VAL A 360 5.90 -16.02 -23.89
N ASP A 361 6.83 -16.83 -24.38
CA ASP A 361 8.19 -16.42 -24.74
C ASP A 361 8.19 -15.41 -25.89
N ASP A 362 7.39 -15.62 -26.93
CA ASP A 362 7.28 -14.68 -28.05
C ASP A 362 6.63 -13.35 -27.65
N ASP A 363 5.63 -13.34 -26.75
CA ASP A 363 5.07 -12.12 -26.16
C ASP A 363 6.15 -11.33 -25.39
N ILE A 364 6.94 -12.01 -24.55
CA ILE A 364 8.01 -11.40 -23.74
C ILE A 364 9.18 -10.93 -24.61
N LEU A 365 9.58 -11.73 -25.60
CA LEU A 365 10.66 -11.40 -26.54
C LEU A 365 10.31 -10.15 -27.35
N GLN A 366 9.06 -10.01 -27.81
CA GLN A 366 8.60 -8.79 -28.49
C GLN A 366 8.70 -7.54 -27.60
N LEU A 367 8.38 -7.65 -26.31
CA LEU A 367 8.54 -6.55 -25.36
C LEU A 367 10.01 -6.17 -25.18
N PHE A 368 10.90 -7.14 -24.96
CA PHE A 368 12.34 -6.88 -24.78
C PHE A 368 13.00 -6.36 -26.07
N VAL A 369 12.71 -6.95 -27.24
CA VAL A 369 13.21 -6.46 -28.54
C VAL A 369 12.74 -5.03 -28.83
N TYR A 370 11.54 -4.66 -28.37
CA TYR A 370 11.08 -3.27 -28.44
C TYR A 370 11.86 -2.37 -27.47
N LEU A 371 12.07 -2.75 -26.21
CA LEU A 371 12.83 -1.95 -25.23
C LEU A 371 14.30 -1.73 -25.62
N GLU A 372 14.98 -2.74 -26.19
CA GLU A 372 16.35 -2.60 -26.71
C GLU A 372 16.44 -1.59 -27.88
N ARG A 373 15.34 -1.36 -28.64
CA ARG A 373 15.27 -0.29 -29.65
C ARG A 373 15.13 1.09 -29.00
N GLN A 374 14.34 1.19 -27.94
CA GLN A 374 14.13 2.43 -27.19
C GLN A 374 15.41 2.90 -26.50
N ILE A 375 16.24 1.97 -26.01
CA ILE A 375 17.58 2.27 -25.46
C ILE A 375 18.52 2.79 -26.54
N LYS A 376 18.53 2.15 -27.72
CA LYS A 376 19.26 2.63 -28.91
C LYS A 376 18.77 3.98 -29.44
N GLN A 377 17.60 4.45 -28.98
CA GLN A 377 17.03 5.77 -29.24
C GLN A 377 17.23 6.77 -28.08
N GLY A 378 17.88 6.37 -26.98
CA GLY A 378 18.10 7.21 -25.80
C GLY A 378 16.86 7.48 -24.94
N VAL A 379 15.75 6.76 -25.17
CA VAL A 379 14.46 6.95 -24.46
C VAL A 379 14.55 6.46 -23.02
N LEU A 380 15.28 5.36 -22.80
CA LEU A 380 15.62 4.84 -21.48
C LEU A 380 17.05 4.28 -21.44
N GLN A 381 17.62 4.10 -20.25
CA GLN A 381 18.95 3.50 -20.08
C GLN A 381 18.89 1.98 -19.81
N TYR A 382 18.09 1.55 -18.84
CA TYR A 382 17.93 0.14 -18.46
C TYR A 382 16.46 -0.27 -18.30
N TYR A 383 16.20 -1.58 -18.26
CA TYR A 383 14.87 -2.11 -17.93
C TYR A 383 14.92 -3.30 -16.97
N GLY A 384 13.73 -3.69 -16.52
CA GLY A 384 13.51 -4.73 -15.54
C GLY A 384 12.04 -5.16 -15.44
N VAL A 385 11.73 -5.98 -14.44
CA VAL A 385 10.37 -6.45 -14.15
C VAL A 385 9.97 -6.14 -12.71
N CYS A 386 8.71 -5.74 -12.51
CA CYS A 386 8.08 -5.62 -11.20
C CYS A 386 6.98 -6.68 -11.04
N SER A 387 7.12 -7.56 -10.05
CA SER A 387 6.08 -8.55 -9.75
C SER A 387 6.22 -9.15 -8.36
N PRO A 388 5.13 -9.28 -7.57
CA PRO A 388 5.16 -10.05 -6.33
C PRO A 388 5.43 -11.55 -6.56
N HIS A 389 5.29 -12.03 -7.80
CA HIS A 389 5.50 -13.42 -8.18
C HIS A 389 6.94 -13.74 -8.63
N LEU A 390 7.90 -12.84 -8.41
CA LEU A 390 9.33 -13.18 -8.53
C LEU A 390 9.81 -14.03 -7.35
N ALA A 391 9.18 -13.90 -6.19
CA ALA A 391 9.42 -14.73 -5.01
C ALA A 391 8.36 -15.84 -4.87
N PRO A 392 8.61 -16.87 -4.05
CA PRO A 392 7.57 -17.79 -3.59
C PRO A 392 6.41 -17.05 -2.88
N PRO A 393 5.17 -17.56 -2.95
CA PRO A 393 4.02 -16.94 -2.27
C PRO A 393 4.19 -16.96 -0.74
N VAL A 394 3.51 -16.03 -0.06
CA VAL A 394 3.50 -15.97 1.40
C VAL A 394 2.58 -17.06 1.95
N PRO A 395 3.06 -18.04 2.74
CA PRO A 395 2.22 -19.09 3.31
C PRO A 395 1.12 -18.50 4.20
N ARG A 396 -0.06 -19.13 4.18
CA ARG A 396 -1.26 -18.69 4.92
C ARG A 396 -2.05 -19.85 5.48
N ASN A 397 -2.27 -19.81 6.79
CA ASN A 397 -3.02 -20.81 7.53
C ASN A 397 -4.49 -20.39 7.62
N TYR A 398 -5.24 -20.54 6.52
CA TYR A 398 -6.68 -20.25 6.49
C TYR A 398 -7.45 -21.28 7.35
N PRO A 399 -8.31 -20.85 8.29
CA PRO A 399 -9.17 -21.76 9.04
C PRO A 399 -10.29 -22.33 8.16
N GLU A 400 -10.87 -23.46 8.58
CA GLU A 400 -12.11 -23.96 7.97
C GLU A 400 -13.25 -22.96 8.22
N MET A 401 -13.94 -22.58 7.13
CA MET A 401 -15.01 -21.59 7.17
C MET A 401 -16.38 -22.27 7.34
N PRO A 402 -17.25 -21.80 8.26
CA PRO A 402 -18.62 -22.27 8.37
C PRO A 402 -19.39 -22.17 7.04
N SER A 403 -20.29 -23.12 6.77
CA SER A 403 -21.04 -23.16 5.51
C SER A 403 -22.00 -21.97 5.32
N ASP A 404 -22.41 -21.31 6.40
CA ASP A 404 -23.20 -20.08 6.40
C ASP A 404 -22.35 -18.80 6.30
N ALA A 405 -21.01 -18.90 6.44
CA ALA A 405 -20.13 -17.74 6.52
C ALA A 405 -20.25 -16.86 5.26
N LEU A 406 -20.61 -15.59 5.46
CA LEU A 406 -20.83 -14.62 4.41
C LEU A 406 -19.49 -13.99 4.00
N VAL A 407 -18.74 -14.75 3.21
CA VAL A 407 -17.52 -14.31 2.52
C VAL A 407 -17.60 -14.67 1.02
N PRO A 408 -17.06 -13.82 0.11
CA PRO A 408 -16.91 -14.14 -1.31
C PRO A 408 -16.19 -15.46 -1.55
N ASP A 409 -16.57 -16.18 -2.60
CA ASP A 409 -16.13 -17.56 -2.82
C ASP A 409 -14.60 -17.69 -2.99
N LYS A 410 -13.90 -16.62 -3.41
CA LYS A 410 -12.42 -16.54 -3.43
C LYS A 410 -11.74 -16.62 -2.05
N TYR A 411 -12.52 -16.65 -0.96
CA TYR A 411 -12.06 -16.94 0.41
C TYR A 411 -12.66 -18.24 0.98
N ARG A 412 -13.58 -18.90 0.26
CA ARG A 412 -14.09 -20.25 0.58
C ARG A 412 -13.29 -21.32 -0.14
N THR A 413 -13.11 -21.14 -1.45
CA THR A 413 -12.12 -21.86 -2.26
C THR A 413 -10.85 -21.03 -2.31
N LEU A 414 -9.73 -21.57 -1.83
CA LEU A 414 -8.43 -20.89 -1.99
C LEU A 414 -8.18 -20.69 -3.51
N PRO A 415 -7.79 -19.49 -3.95
CA PRO A 415 -7.37 -19.30 -5.33
C PRO A 415 -6.11 -20.13 -5.59
N LYS A 416 -6.00 -20.74 -6.78
CA LYS A 416 -4.78 -21.44 -7.19
C LYS A 416 -3.60 -20.48 -7.07
N GLU A 417 -2.55 -20.89 -6.37
CA GLU A 417 -1.36 -20.05 -6.23
C GLU A 417 -0.70 -19.82 -7.60
N PRO A 418 -0.37 -18.55 -7.94
CA PRO A 418 0.30 -18.22 -9.18
C PRO A 418 1.76 -18.67 -9.14
N THR A 419 2.20 -19.35 -10.21
CA THR A 419 3.56 -19.88 -10.36
C THR A 419 4.60 -18.77 -10.22
N THR A 420 5.66 -19.01 -9.45
CA THR A 420 6.81 -18.10 -9.37
C THR A 420 7.47 -17.95 -10.75
N ILE A 421 7.69 -16.70 -11.17
CA ILE A 421 8.28 -16.36 -12.47
C ILE A 421 9.75 -16.81 -12.49
N ASN A 422 10.12 -17.59 -13.51
CA ASN A 422 11.49 -18.07 -13.68
C ASN A 422 12.39 -16.94 -14.21
N LEU A 423 13.34 -16.50 -13.39
CA LEU A 423 14.23 -15.38 -13.71
C LEU A 423 15.31 -15.76 -14.74
N TYR A 424 15.78 -17.03 -14.77
CA TYR A 424 16.67 -17.52 -15.83
C TYR A 424 16.00 -17.47 -17.21
N ARG A 425 14.70 -17.81 -17.27
CA ARG A 425 13.90 -17.70 -18.51
C ARG A 425 13.81 -16.25 -18.99
N LEU A 426 13.61 -15.28 -18.08
CA LEU A 426 13.64 -13.85 -18.44
C LEU A 426 15.03 -13.40 -18.91
N MET A 427 16.12 -13.82 -18.26
CA MET A 427 17.48 -13.52 -18.69
C MET A 427 17.74 -14.02 -20.12
N ALA A 428 17.42 -15.29 -20.41
CA ALA A 428 17.62 -15.89 -21.73
C ALA A 428 16.77 -15.20 -22.83
N LEU A 429 15.57 -14.71 -22.49
CA LEU A 429 14.74 -13.93 -23.41
C LEU A 429 15.30 -12.51 -23.65
N ALA A 430 15.91 -11.89 -22.64
CA ALA A 430 16.55 -10.59 -22.77
C ALA A 430 17.88 -10.69 -23.56
N GLU A 431 18.68 -11.74 -23.35
CA GLU A 431 19.85 -12.05 -24.16
C GLU A 431 19.46 -12.32 -25.64
N ARG A 432 18.37 -13.08 -25.89
CA ARG A 432 17.79 -13.24 -27.24
C ARG A 432 17.33 -11.92 -27.88
N ALA A 433 17.04 -10.88 -27.09
CA ALA A 433 16.58 -9.58 -27.58
C ALA A 433 17.72 -8.58 -27.84
N GLY A 434 18.69 -8.50 -26.92
CA GLY A 434 19.77 -7.51 -26.92
C GLY A 434 21.16 -8.04 -27.28
N GLY A 435 21.37 -9.35 -27.22
CA GLY A 435 22.69 -9.98 -27.19
C GLY A 435 23.28 -10.02 -25.77
N ALA A 436 24.59 -10.29 -25.65
CA ALA A 436 25.28 -10.25 -24.36
C ALA A 436 25.20 -8.87 -23.67
N ASP A 437 25.16 -7.80 -24.47
CA ASP A 437 25.03 -6.41 -24.02
C ASP A 437 23.57 -5.97 -23.82
N HIS A 438 22.63 -6.90 -23.60
CA HIS A 438 21.24 -6.59 -23.26
C HIS A 438 21.13 -5.78 -21.96
N HIS A 439 20.11 -4.92 -21.85
CA HIS A 439 19.97 -3.93 -20.78
C HIS A 439 18.96 -4.30 -19.68
N PHE A 440 18.57 -5.57 -19.61
CA PHE A 440 17.79 -6.09 -18.48
C PHE A 440 18.69 -6.21 -17.25
N ARG A 441 18.56 -5.28 -16.30
CA ARG A 441 19.46 -5.17 -15.13
C ARG A 441 18.75 -4.97 -13.79
N PHE A 442 17.43 -4.84 -13.79
CA PHE A 442 16.66 -4.56 -12.58
C PHE A 442 15.54 -5.57 -12.35
N VAL A 443 15.25 -5.86 -11.08
CA VAL A 443 14.00 -6.52 -10.67
C VAL A 443 13.38 -5.78 -9.48
N GLN A 444 12.08 -5.90 -9.31
CA GLN A 444 11.37 -5.26 -8.21
C GLN A 444 10.26 -6.15 -7.64
N TYR A 445 10.22 -6.24 -6.31
CA TYR A 445 9.27 -7.07 -5.57
C TYR A 445 8.93 -6.43 -4.22
N PRO A 446 7.75 -6.71 -3.65
CA PRO A 446 7.41 -6.23 -2.32
C PRO A 446 8.25 -6.98 -1.29
N PHE A 447 8.84 -6.27 -0.33
CA PHE A 447 9.65 -6.87 0.71
C PHE A 447 9.39 -6.22 2.07
N ASN A 448 8.94 -7.03 3.03
CA ASN A 448 8.62 -6.63 4.41
C ASN A 448 8.56 -7.87 5.33
N LEU A 449 8.30 -7.67 6.63
CA LEU A 449 8.22 -8.74 7.65
C LEU A 449 7.10 -9.78 7.41
N THR A 450 6.17 -9.54 6.47
CA THR A 450 5.21 -10.56 5.97
C THR A 450 5.69 -11.19 4.65
N GLN A 451 6.33 -10.40 3.79
CA GLN A 451 6.75 -10.74 2.43
C GLN A 451 8.27 -10.86 2.37
N HIS A 452 8.82 -11.84 3.09
CA HIS A 452 10.25 -12.05 3.28
C HIS A 452 10.83 -13.22 2.45
N GLN A 453 10.00 -13.86 1.62
CA GLN A 453 10.33 -15.09 0.88
C GLN A 453 11.52 -14.90 -0.07
N ALA A 454 11.80 -13.68 -0.50
CA ALA A 454 12.97 -13.36 -1.31
C ALA A 454 14.32 -13.64 -0.61
N ILE A 455 14.37 -13.75 0.72
CA ILE A 455 15.56 -14.16 1.50
C ILE A 455 15.38 -15.45 2.30
N SER A 456 14.13 -15.87 2.60
CA SER A 456 13.87 -17.01 3.49
C SER A 456 13.50 -18.31 2.78
N SER A 457 13.30 -18.28 1.45
CA SER A 457 12.69 -19.38 0.71
C SER A 457 13.43 -19.60 -0.61
N PRO A 458 13.94 -20.82 -0.87
CA PRO A 458 14.49 -21.18 -2.17
C PRO A 458 13.46 -21.02 -3.30
N LEU A 459 13.94 -20.85 -4.52
CA LEU A 459 13.08 -20.74 -5.70
C LEU A 459 12.61 -22.13 -6.14
N PRO A 460 11.35 -22.31 -6.57
CA PRO A 460 10.82 -23.62 -6.98
C PRO A 460 11.43 -24.15 -8.29
N TYR A 461 12.34 -23.39 -8.91
CA TYR A 461 13.14 -23.76 -10.08
C TYR A 461 14.66 -23.73 -9.81
N ASP A 462 15.08 -23.40 -8.58
CA ASP A 462 16.47 -23.47 -8.13
C ASP A 462 16.54 -23.53 -6.59
N GLU A 463 16.76 -24.72 -6.05
CA GLU A 463 16.82 -24.95 -4.60
C GLU A 463 18.07 -24.35 -3.94
N ASN A 464 19.08 -23.94 -4.72
CA ASN A 464 20.33 -23.37 -4.20
C ASN A 464 20.21 -21.86 -3.93
N HIS A 465 19.24 -21.18 -4.54
CA HIS A 465 19.10 -19.73 -4.46
C HIS A 465 17.71 -19.30 -3.99
N THR A 466 17.69 -18.36 -3.04
CA THR A 466 16.57 -17.45 -2.83
C THR A 466 16.61 -16.34 -3.88
N LEU A 467 15.51 -15.61 -4.10
CA LEU A 467 15.46 -14.53 -5.10
C LEU A 467 16.59 -13.51 -4.92
N ALA A 468 16.86 -13.06 -3.69
CA ALA A 468 17.91 -12.07 -3.43
C ALA A 468 19.32 -12.60 -3.72
N THR A 469 19.57 -13.91 -3.51
CA THR A 469 20.84 -14.54 -3.89
C THR A 469 20.96 -14.74 -5.40
N LEU A 470 19.87 -15.11 -6.08
CA LEU A 470 19.85 -15.26 -7.54
C LEU A 470 20.07 -13.91 -8.25
N CYS A 471 19.48 -12.82 -7.76
CA CYS A 471 19.73 -11.48 -8.30
C CYS A 471 21.23 -11.12 -8.27
N LYS A 472 21.90 -11.37 -7.14
CA LYS A 472 23.35 -11.16 -6.99
C LYS A 472 24.16 -12.06 -7.92
N ALA A 473 23.79 -13.33 -8.07
CA ALA A 473 24.46 -14.27 -8.98
C ALA A 473 24.29 -13.89 -10.47
N LEU A 474 23.19 -13.21 -10.83
CA LEU A 474 22.89 -12.75 -12.19
C LEU A 474 23.35 -11.30 -12.48
N GLY A 475 23.96 -10.60 -11.52
CA GLY A 475 24.32 -9.19 -11.67
C GLY A 475 23.12 -8.22 -11.76
N LEU A 476 21.96 -8.63 -11.24
CA LEU A 476 20.73 -7.85 -11.25
C LEU A 476 20.58 -7.03 -9.96
N THR A 477 20.20 -5.76 -10.11
CA THR A 477 19.87 -4.88 -8.98
C THR A 477 18.43 -5.11 -8.51
N ALA A 478 18.24 -5.48 -7.25
CA ALA A 478 16.94 -5.74 -6.65
C ALA A 478 16.38 -4.49 -5.93
N LEU A 479 15.18 -4.05 -6.34
CA LEU A 479 14.45 -2.96 -5.70
C LEU A 479 13.31 -3.52 -4.83
N GLY A 480 13.30 -3.18 -3.54
CA GLY A 480 12.20 -3.51 -2.63
C GLY A 480 11.10 -2.45 -2.68
N TYR A 481 9.84 -2.82 -2.48
CA TYR A 481 8.75 -1.88 -2.20
C TYR A 481 7.81 -2.37 -1.11
N SER A 482 6.87 -1.52 -0.70
CA SER A 482 5.92 -1.78 0.40
C SER A 482 6.55 -2.31 1.72
N PRO A 483 7.64 -1.71 2.25
CA PRO A 483 8.21 -2.12 3.55
C PRO A 483 7.22 -1.98 4.71
N LEU A 484 6.27 -1.03 4.59
CA LEU A 484 5.30 -0.70 5.63
C LEU A 484 3.88 -1.18 5.34
N GLU A 485 3.57 -1.74 4.17
CA GLU A 485 2.23 -2.23 3.81
C GLU A 485 2.28 -3.72 3.52
N ALA A 486 1.48 -4.52 4.22
CA ALA A 486 1.47 -5.97 4.07
C ALA A 486 0.04 -6.53 4.11
N PRO A 487 -0.29 -7.57 3.33
CA PRO A 487 -1.59 -8.22 3.42
C PRO A 487 -1.71 -9.07 4.71
N ASN A 488 -2.89 -9.10 5.32
CA ASN A 488 -3.25 -10.07 6.35
C ASN A 488 -3.80 -11.39 5.76
N LEU A 489 -4.33 -12.28 6.60
CA LEU A 489 -4.88 -13.57 6.17
C LEU A 489 -5.94 -13.43 5.08
N MET A 490 -6.89 -12.50 5.25
CA MET A 490 -7.95 -12.17 4.29
C MET A 490 -7.48 -11.29 3.12
N GLN A 491 -6.16 -11.13 2.95
CA GLN A 491 -5.53 -10.26 1.95
C GLN A 491 -5.94 -8.76 2.07
N LEU A 492 -6.48 -8.35 3.22
CA LEU A 492 -6.73 -6.94 3.52
C LEU A 492 -5.40 -6.28 3.94
N PRO A 493 -5.17 -5.00 3.60
CA PRO A 493 -3.94 -4.31 3.96
C PRO A 493 -3.83 -4.08 5.46
N GLU A 494 -2.66 -4.37 6.02
CA GLU A 494 -2.18 -3.96 7.34
C GLU A 494 -0.92 -3.11 7.17
N ARG A 495 -0.47 -2.45 8.25
CA ARG A 495 0.77 -1.66 8.22
C ARG A 495 1.64 -1.82 9.45
N TYR A 496 2.95 -1.89 9.20
CA TYR A 496 4.00 -1.83 10.22
C TYR A 496 4.23 -0.37 10.65
N HIS A 497 3.30 0.22 11.38
CA HIS A 497 3.39 1.62 11.83
C HIS A 497 2.77 1.81 13.23
N ASN A 498 3.17 2.86 13.95
CA ASN A 498 2.60 3.21 15.25
C ASN A 498 1.31 4.03 15.04
N PHE A 499 0.18 3.55 15.57
CA PHE A 499 -1.09 4.28 15.50
C PHE A 499 -1.37 5.03 16.81
N PRO A 500 -2.09 6.16 16.77
CA PRO A 500 -2.57 6.85 17.97
C PRO A 500 -3.37 5.91 18.88
N MET A 501 -3.00 5.83 20.15
CA MET A 501 -3.72 5.07 21.15
C MET A 501 -4.58 5.99 22.02
N GLU A 502 -5.87 5.71 22.03
CA GLU A 502 -6.84 6.43 22.86
C GLU A 502 -6.65 6.10 24.34
N ALA A 503 -6.44 7.14 25.16
CA ALA A 503 -6.25 7.01 26.61
C ALA A 503 -7.56 6.65 27.35
N ASP A 504 -8.70 7.19 26.89
CA ASP A 504 -10.02 6.79 27.35
C ASP A 504 -10.88 6.29 26.17
N LEU A 505 -10.72 4.99 25.88
CA LEU A 505 -11.53 4.29 24.89
C LEU A 505 -13.01 4.19 25.31
N LYS A 506 -13.32 4.22 26.62
CA LYS A 506 -14.70 4.12 27.12
C LYS A 506 -15.47 5.40 26.80
N ALA A 507 -14.90 6.56 27.12
CA ALA A 507 -15.46 7.85 26.72
C ALA A 507 -15.55 7.99 25.19
N LEU A 508 -14.56 7.52 24.42
CA LEU A 508 -14.66 7.55 22.95
C LEU A 508 -15.81 6.66 22.44
N ARG A 509 -15.96 5.42 22.94
CA ARG A 509 -17.07 4.52 22.59
C ARG A 509 -18.43 5.16 22.91
N MET A 510 -18.59 5.73 24.11
CA MET A 510 -19.84 6.41 24.51
C MET A 510 -20.15 7.63 23.65
N ASN A 511 -19.17 8.52 23.42
CA ASN A 511 -19.36 9.69 22.58
C ASN A 511 -19.69 9.31 21.12
N PHE A 512 -19.08 8.24 20.59
CA PHE A 512 -19.40 7.71 19.28
C PHE A 512 -20.87 7.25 19.19
N PHE A 513 -21.38 6.54 20.19
CA PHE A 513 -22.81 6.14 20.23
C PHE A 513 -23.73 7.35 20.27
N THR A 514 -23.49 8.33 21.14
CA THR A 514 -24.30 9.56 21.23
C THR A 514 -24.26 10.38 19.93
N VAL A 515 -23.12 10.45 19.24
CA VAL A 515 -23.02 11.11 17.92
C VAL A 515 -23.74 10.32 16.84
N CYS A 516 -23.68 8.98 16.87
CA CYS A 516 -24.37 8.11 15.92
C CYS A 516 -25.90 8.18 16.07
N GLU A 517 -26.42 8.03 17.28
CA GLU A 517 -27.84 8.20 17.62
C GLU A 517 -28.35 9.58 17.17
N ARG A 518 -27.64 10.65 17.56
CA ARG A 518 -28.00 12.02 17.15
C ARG A 518 -27.94 12.22 15.63
N SER A 519 -27.06 11.53 14.92
CA SER A 519 -27.00 11.58 13.45
C SER A 519 -28.23 10.92 12.83
N VAL A 520 -28.64 9.73 13.29
CA VAL A 520 -29.84 9.04 12.80
C VAL A 520 -31.11 9.82 13.14
N LEU A 521 -31.23 10.36 14.35
CA LEU A 521 -32.33 11.26 14.70
C LEU A 521 -32.38 12.48 13.76
N LYS A 522 -31.20 13.04 13.41
CA LYS A 522 -31.10 14.18 12.49
C LYS A 522 -31.53 13.84 11.07
N GLU A 523 -31.17 12.66 10.58
CA GLU A 523 -31.67 12.09 9.31
C GLU A 523 -33.20 11.96 9.33
N MET A 524 -33.78 11.43 10.41
CA MET A 524 -35.23 11.23 10.50
C MET A 524 -36.02 12.54 10.54
N GLU A 525 -35.47 13.66 11.04
CA GLU A 525 -36.12 14.99 11.01
C GLU A 525 -36.55 15.40 9.59
N ILE A 526 -35.82 14.98 8.54
CA ILE A 526 -36.07 15.39 7.15
C ILE A 526 -36.45 14.24 6.21
N LYS A 527 -36.55 13.00 6.70
CA LYS A 527 -36.85 11.84 5.86
C LYS A 527 -38.14 12.02 5.06
N ASP A 528 -39.20 12.44 5.73
CA ASP A 528 -40.51 12.71 5.11
C ASP A 528 -40.45 13.82 4.05
N THR A 529 -39.53 14.79 4.20
CA THR A 529 -39.31 15.88 3.23
C THR A 529 -38.57 15.41 1.99
N ILE A 530 -37.69 14.41 2.11
CA ILE A 530 -36.98 13.78 0.98
C ILE A 530 -37.92 12.82 0.24
N ASP A 531 -38.56 11.89 0.97
CA ASP A 531 -39.46 10.87 0.41
C ASP A 531 -40.65 11.47 -0.37
N LYS A 532 -41.06 12.71 -0.03
CA LYS A 532 -42.15 13.46 -0.67
C LYS A 532 -41.66 14.65 -1.51
N GLY A 533 -40.34 14.80 -1.65
CA GLY A 533 -39.71 15.88 -2.38
C GLY A 533 -39.64 15.63 -3.90
N PRO A 534 -39.15 16.60 -4.68
CA PRO A 534 -38.93 16.42 -6.11
C PRO A 534 -37.73 15.51 -6.40
N ASP A 535 -37.75 14.82 -7.55
CA ASP A 535 -36.67 13.94 -8.04
C ASP A 535 -35.29 14.64 -8.23
N THR A 536 -35.22 15.96 -8.06
CA THR A 536 -34.00 16.75 -8.07
C THR A 536 -33.20 16.69 -6.76
N LEU A 537 -33.81 16.19 -5.67
CA LEU A 537 -33.12 15.94 -4.41
C LEU A 537 -32.06 14.82 -4.55
N PRO A 538 -31.02 14.80 -3.69
CA PRO A 538 -30.04 13.73 -3.71
C PRO A 538 -30.64 12.38 -3.25
N PRO A 539 -30.13 11.24 -3.74
CA PRO A 539 -30.50 9.92 -3.22
C PRO A 539 -30.27 9.81 -1.71
N ILE A 540 -31.21 9.17 -1.01
CA ILE A 540 -31.23 9.13 0.44
C ILE A 540 -29.98 8.42 1.01
N GLU A 541 -29.47 7.40 0.32
CA GLU A 541 -28.22 6.69 0.64
C GLU A 541 -26.95 7.52 0.45
N HIS A 542 -27.02 8.69 -0.20
CA HIS A 542 -25.89 9.63 -0.29
C HIS A 542 -25.96 10.73 0.78
N LEU A 543 -27.13 10.94 1.40
CA LEU A 543 -27.33 11.95 2.43
C LEU A 543 -27.34 11.33 3.84
N PHE A 544 -27.90 10.13 4.02
CA PHE A 544 -28.09 9.46 5.32
C PHE A 544 -26.89 8.56 5.65
N VAL A 545 -25.77 9.19 6.00
CA VAL A 545 -24.47 8.55 6.21
C VAL A 545 -24.43 7.70 7.47
N ALA A 546 -25.16 8.06 8.54
CA ALA A 546 -25.21 7.29 9.76
C ALA A 546 -26.06 6.02 9.57
N SER A 547 -27.23 6.12 8.92
CA SER A 547 -28.01 4.94 8.52
C SER A 547 -27.20 3.98 7.62
N VAL A 548 -26.52 4.50 6.60
CA VAL A 548 -25.66 3.68 5.71
C VAL A 548 -24.48 3.06 6.45
N TYR A 549 -23.83 3.80 7.35
CA TYR A 549 -22.78 3.27 8.21
C TYR A 549 -23.31 2.12 9.09
N LEU A 550 -24.45 2.30 9.76
CA LEU A 550 -25.02 1.30 10.68
C LEU A 550 -25.44 0.02 9.95
N ALA A 551 -25.91 0.13 8.70
CA ALA A 551 -26.19 -1.03 7.85
C ALA A 551 -24.92 -1.77 7.39
N ALA A 552 -23.80 -1.06 7.19
CA ALA A 552 -22.54 -1.63 6.70
C ALA A 552 -21.53 -2.00 7.80
N GLN A 553 -21.75 -1.61 9.06
CA GLN A 553 -20.72 -1.56 10.10
C GLN A 553 -19.97 -2.89 10.36
N ARG A 554 -20.64 -4.03 10.21
CA ARG A 554 -20.06 -5.38 10.35
C ARG A 554 -18.92 -5.66 9.36
N GLN A 555 -18.92 -4.96 8.21
CA GLN A 555 -17.89 -5.08 7.18
C GLN A 555 -16.63 -4.27 7.51
N PHE A 556 -16.77 -3.19 8.27
CA PHE A 556 -15.65 -2.35 8.70
C PHE A 556 -14.87 -3.02 9.83
N THR A 557 -14.02 -3.99 9.48
CA THR A 557 -13.19 -4.77 10.41
C THR A 557 -11.75 -4.27 10.53
N ASN A 558 -11.29 -3.51 9.53
CA ASN A 558 -9.91 -3.04 9.34
C ASN A 558 -9.90 -1.51 9.06
N LEU A 559 -8.91 -0.81 9.64
CA LEU A 559 -8.76 0.66 9.55
C LEU A 559 -8.71 1.19 8.12
N PHE A 560 -7.98 0.52 7.24
CA PHE A 560 -7.72 1.00 5.88
C PHE A 560 -8.94 0.79 4.98
N PHE A 561 -9.64 -0.34 5.12
CA PHE A 561 -10.92 -0.55 4.44
C PHE A 561 -11.97 0.50 4.86
N PHE A 562 -12.07 0.81 6.16
CA PHE A 562 -12.93 1.90 6.63
C PHE A 562 -12.48 3.28 6.11
N THR A 563 -11.19 3.58 6.15
CA THR A 563 -10.65 4.88 5.70
C THR A 563 -10.83 5.05 4.18
N ASP A 564 -10.62 4.00 3.40
CA ASP A 564 -10.86 3.98 1.96
C ASP A 564 -12.34 4.27 1.63
N TRP A 565 -13.26 3.60 2.34
CA TRP A 565 -14.69 3.84 2.22
C TRP A 565 -15.06 5.28 2.64
N ALA A 566 -14.62 5.73 3.80
CA ALA A 566 -14.96 7.06 4.33
C ALA A 566 -14.45 8.19 3.41
N ASN A 567 -13.20 8.10 2.95
CA ASN A 567 -12.54 9.15 2.17
C ASN A 567 -12.97 9.16 0.69
N HIS A 568 -13.10 7.99 0.05
CA HIS A 568 -13.29 7.91 -1.40
C HIS A 568 -14.73 7.54 -1.82
N TYR A 569 -15.47 6.78 -1.01
CA TYR A 569 -16.89 6.49 -1.28
C TYR A 569 -17.80 7.52 -0.60
N MET A 570 -17.78 7.57 0.73
CA MET A 570 -18.87 8.21 1.50
C MET A 570 -18.75 9.72 1.52
N THR A 571 -17.62 10.29 1.93
CA THR A 571 -17.44 11.75 2.03
C THR A 571 -17.66 12.49 0.69
N PRO A 572 -17.20 11.99 -0.47
CA PRO A 572 -17.45 12.65 -1.76
C PRO A 572 -18.91 12.52 -2.25
N ARG A 573 -19.62 11.45 -1.87
CA ARG A 573 -21.09 11.34 -2.09
C ARG A 573 -21.83 12.32 -1.19
N PHE A 574 -21.54 12.30 0.11
CA PHE A 574 -22.12 13.16 1.14
C PHE A 574 -21.98 14.64 0.81
N ARG A 575 -20.76 15.12 0.50
CA ARG A 575 -20.54 16.53 0.13
C ARG A 575 -21.34 16.94 -1.12
N ARG A 576 -21.39 16.10 -2.16
CA ARG A 576 -22.19 16.37 -3.38
C ARG A 576 -23.69 16.38 -3.10
N ALA A 577 -24.19 15.45 -2.28
CA ALA A 577 -25.58 15.41 -1.84
C ALA A 577 -25.95 16.64 -1.00
N MET A 578 -25.09 16.99 -0.05
CA MET A 578 -25.27 18.12 0.86
C MET A 578 -25.27 19.47 0.14
N THR A 579 -24.40 19.68 -0.86
CA THR A 579 -24.47 20.88 -1.70
C THR A 579 -25.82 21.01 -2.40
N ARG A 580 -26.29 19.96 -3.09
CA ARG A 580 -27.61 19.96 -3.75
C ARG A 580 -28.77 20.17 -2.78
N PHE A 581 -28.70 19.53 -1.61
CA PHE A 581 -29.69 19.68 -0.57
C PHE A 581 -29.74 21.13 -0.06
N LYS A 582 -28.58 21.75 0.19
CA LYS A 582 -28.47 23.17 0.55
C LYS A 582 -28.97 24.10 -0.55
N GLU A 583 -28.71 23.80 -1.82
CA GLU A 583 -29.22 24.59 -2.97
C GLU A 583 -30.76 24.58 -3.02
N ALA A 584 -31.38 23.42 -2.79
CA ALA A 584 -32.83 23.25 -2.75
C ALA A 584 -33.50 23.69 -1.42
N SER A 585 -32.73 24.09 -0.40
CA SER A 585 -33.21 24.26 0.99
C SER A 585 -33.61 25.68 1.38
N SER A 586 -34.58 25.74 2.31
CA SER A 586 -34.90 26.94 3.10
C SER A 586 -33.73 27.37 4.01
N ALA A 587 -33.86 28.52 4.67
CA ALA A 587 -32.86 29.02 5.61
C ALA A 587 -32.64 28.05 6.80
N ASP A 588 -33.73 27.52 7.37
CA ASP A 588 -33.66 26.63 8.53
C ASP A 588 -33.01 25.28 8.17
N LEU A 589 -33.32 24.75 6.99
CA LEU A 589 -32.71 23.53 6.46
C LEU A 589 -31.21 23.70 6.14
N LYS A 590 -30.73 24.93 5.90
CA LYS A 590 -29.28 25.22 5.75
C LYS A 590 -28.53 25.17 7.09
N GLU A 591 -29.16 25.56 8.20
CA GLU A 591 -28.59 25.38 9.54
C GLU A 591 -28.68 23.91 9.99
N TRP A 592 -29.79 23.21 9.72
CA TRP A 592 -29.88 21.75 9.85
C TRP A 592 -28.70 21.05 9.13
N SER A 593 -28.44 21.46 7.88
CA SER A 593 -27.38 20.90 7.02
C SER A 593 -26.00 21.03 7.66
N LYS A 594 -25.70 22.21 8.22
CA LYS A 594 -24.43 22.52 8.89
C LYS A 594 -24.25 21.72 10.18
N GLN A 595 -25.31 21.56 10.98
CA GLN A 595 -25.27 20.74 12.19
C GLN A 595 -25.04 19.26 11.86
N TYR A 596 -25.67 18.77 10.80
CA TYR A 596 -25.56 17.39 10.37
C TYR A 596 -24.21 17.09 9.67
N GLU A 597 -23.63 18.03 8.91
CA GLU A 597 -22.23 17.93 8.43
C GLU A 597 -21.23 17.77 9.57
N GLN A 598 -21.41 18.51 10.67
CA GLN A 598 -20.57 18.37 11.86
C GLN A 598 -20.75 16.99 12.51
N LEU A 599 -22.00 16.54 12.72
CA LEU A 599 -22.29 15.22 13.28
C LEU A 599 -21.67 14.08 12.47
N ILE A 600 -21.79 14.10 11.14
CA ILE A 600 -21.19 13.07 10.26
C ILE A 600 -19.65 13.16 10.27
N THR A 601 -19.08 14.36 10.33
CA THR A 601 -17.62 14.54 10.45
C THR A 601 -17.10 13.95 11.75
N ASP A 602 -17.78 14.20 12.88
CA ASP A 602 -17.41 13.64 14.18
C ASP A 602 -17.66 12.13 14.26
N LEU A 603 -18.75 11.62 13.67
CA LEU A 603 -19.07 10.19 13.59
C LEU A 603 -17.93 9.40 12.93
N LEU A 604 -17.54 9.81 11.72
CA LEU A 604 -16.50 9.15 10.93
C LEU A 604 -15.13 9.28 11.63
N ARG A 605 -14.82 10.45 12.21
CA ARG A 605 -13.58 10.70 12.95
C ARG A 605 -13.47 9.88 14.24
N MET A 606 -14.54 9.77 15.03
CA MET A 606 -14.55 8.96 16.24
C MET A 606 -14.40 7.47 15.90
N ARG A 607 -15.08 6.99 14.85
CA ARG A 607 -14.90 5.61 14.37
C ARG A 607 -13.48 5.34 13.86
N GLN A 608 -12.87 6.28 13.13
CA GLN A 608 -11.48 6.17 12.70
C GLN A 608 -10.52 6.05 13.89
N ARG A 609 -10.72 6.84 14.95
CA ARG A 609 -9.95 6.79 16.21
C ARG A 609 -10.09 5.44 16.93
N MET A 610 -11.28 4.85 16.95
CA MET A 610 -11.50 3.50 17.51
C MET A 610 -10.69 2.44 16.74
N PHE A 611 -10.67 2.51 15.40
CA PHE A 611 -9.81 1.65 14.59
C PHE A 611 -8.31 1.93 14.82
N GLN A 612 -7.89 3.19 14.93
CA GLN A 612 -6.51 3.55 15.25
C GLN A 612 -6.06 2.97 16.59
N HIS A 613 -6.89 3.01 17.65
CA HIS A 613 -6.58 2.33 18.91
C HIS A 613 -6.47 0.81 18.75
N LYS A 614 -7.37 0.16 17.98
CA LYS A 614 -7.30 -1.29 17.69
C LYS A 614 -5.99 -1.67 16.99
N HIS A 615 -5.63 -0.94 15.93
CA HIS A 615 -4.37 -1.17 15.21
C HIS A 615 -3.15 -0.76 16.07
N GLY A 616 -3.26 0.24 16.94
CA GLY A 616 -2.20 0.65 17.86
C GLY A 616 -1.85 -0.44 18.88
N LYS A 617 -2.86 -1.11 19.45
CA LYS A 617 -2.65 -2.33 20.26
C LYS A 617 -1.93 -3.42 19.47
N GLN A 618 -2.38 -3.72 18.24
CA GLN A 618 -1.75 -4.74 17.40
C GLN A 618 -0.29 -4.39 17.04
N SER A 619 -0.01 -3.15 16.67
CA SER A 619 1.35 -2.66 16.42
C SER A 619 2.24 -2.73 17.66
N GLY A 620 1.68 -2.53 18.86
CA GLY A 620 2.38 -2.76 20.12
C GLY A 620 2.81 -4.22 20.29
N LEU A 621 1.90 -5.17 20.05
CA LEU A 621 2.18 -6.61 20.11
C LEU A 621 3.23 -7.04 19.06
N VAL A 622 3.08 -6.61 17.81
CA VAL A 622 4.05 -6.91 16.73
C VAL A 622 5.41 -6.27 17.02
N SER A 623 5.44 -5.05 17.57
CA SER A 623 6.68 -4.41 18.04
C SER A 623 7.38 -5.27 19.10
N MET A 624 6.66 -5.71 20.14
CA MET A 624 7.21 -6.55 21.20
C MET A 624 7.68 -7.92 20.67
N ALA A 625 6.99 -8.49 19.69
CA ALA A 625 7.41 -9.73 19.03
C ALA A 625 8.72 -9.57 18.26
N ILE A 626 8.92 -8.44 17.56
CA ILE A 626 10.20 -8.11 16.92
C ILE A 626 11.28 -7.93 17.98
N ASP A 627 10.99 -7.24 19.10
CA ASP A 627 11.96 -6.92 20.15
C ASP A 627 12.46 -8.17 20.89
N TYR A 628 11.61 -9.19 21.01
CA TYR A 628 11.97 -10.50 21.56
C TYR A 628 12.86 -11.32 20.61
N VAL A 629 12.67 -11.18 19.30
CA VAL A 629 13.38 -11.97 18.26
C VAL A 629 14.67 -11.30 17.80
N SER A 630 14.72 -9.96 17.84
CA SER A 630 15.82 -9.14 17.32
C SER A 630 16.24 -8.08 18.34
N PRO A 631 17.21 -8.39 19.23
CA PRO A 631 17.83 -7.41 20.13
C PRO A 631 18.43 -6.21 19.40
N THR A 632 18.82 -6.37 18.14
CA THR A 632 19.30 -5.27 17.30
C THR A 632 18.15 -4.31 16.95
N LEU A 633 17.00 -4.81 16.46
CA LEU A 633 15.84 -3.97 16.15
C LEU A 633 15.11 -3.42 17.38
N ALA A 634 15.27 -4.05 18.55
CA ALA A 634 14.77 -3.53 19.83
C ALA A 634 15.34 -2.14 20.19
N ARG A 635 16.45 -1.74 19.56
CA ARG A 635 17.03 -0.38 19.70
C ARG A 635 16.23 0.70 18.96
N CYS A 636 15.33 0.33 18.03
CA CYS A 636 14.48 1.26 17.29
C CYS A 636 13.17 1.53 18.06
N PRO A 637 12.82 2.78 18.42
CA PRO A 637 11.61 3.06 19.21
C PRO A 637 10.29 2.86 18.44
N MET A 638 10.29 2.84 17.10
CA MET A 638 9.06 2.79 16.29
C MET A 638 9.01 1.58 15.34
N LEU A 639 7.81 1.04 15.13
CA LEU A 639 7.57 -0.18 14.34
C LEU A 639 7.91 0.01 12.85
N ASN A 640 7.69 1.21 12.31
CA ASN A 640 8.07 1.53 10.93
C ASN A 640 9.60 1.56 10.74
N GLN A 641 10.36 2.00 11.75
CA GLN A 641 11.82 1.91 11.73
C GLN A 641 12.27 0.45 11.72
N LYS A 642 11.69 -0.40 12.58
CA LYS A 642 11.99 -1.85 12.61
C LYS A 642 11.73 -2.51 11.26
N ALA A 643 10.56 -2.26 10.66
CA ALA A 643 10.19 -2.82 9.37
C ALA A 643 11.05 -2.31 8.20
N ILE A 644 11.39 -1.01 8.16
CA ILE A 644 12.30 -0.44 7.15
C ILE A 644 13.70 -1.03 7.32
N ASN A 645 14.22 -1.11 8.55
CA ASN A 645 15.56 -1.61 8.84
C ASN A 645 15.69 -3.11 8.54
N PHE A 646 14.65 -3.91 8.77
CA PHE A 646 14.60 -5.29 8.25
C PHE A 646 14.56 -5.31 6.72
N ALA A 647 13.72 -4.47 6.10
CA ALA A 647 13.47 -4.52 4.67
C ALA A 647 14.70 -4.14 3.80
N THR A 648 15.63 -3.33 4.31
CA THR A 648 16.87 -2.98 3.59
C THR A 648 17.84 -4.16 3.38
N TYR A 649 17.63 -5.31 4.04
CA TYR A 649 18.42 -6.54 3.80
C TYR A 649 17.85 -7.44 2.70
N GLY A 650 16.55 -7.31 2.39
CA GLY A 650 15.88 -8.10 1.36
C GLY A 650 16.04 -7.59 -0.07
N CYS A 651 16.61 -6.39 -0.25
CA CYS A 651 16.79 -5.74 -1.53
C CYS A 651 18.02 -4.82 -1.52
N ASP A 652 18.51 -4.44 -2.70
CA ASP A 652 19.66 -3.58 -2.84
C ASP A 652 19.32 -2.10 -2.59
N THR A 653 18.14 -1.63 -3.00
CA THR A 653 17.57 -0.33 -2.61
C THR A 653 16.09 -0.46 -2.28
N LEU A 654 15.63 0.17 -1.19
CA LEU A 654 14.27 0.05 -0.68
C LEU A 654 13.43 1.29 -0.99
N LEU A 655 12.42 1.15 -1.85
CA LEU A 655 11.53 2.24 -2.23
C LEU A 655 10.38 2.41 -1.22
N CYS A 656 10.33 3.60 -0.62
CA CYS A 656 9.41 3.94 0.46
C CYS A 656 8.41 5.02 0.01
N GLY A 657 7.15 4.90 0.43
CA GLY A 657 6.10 5.86 0.11
C GLY A 657 6.17 7.14 0.96
N PHE A 658 7.29 7.85 0.92
CA PHE A 658 7.52 9.10 1.65
C PHE A 658 6.78 10.28 1.00
N HIS A 659 5.45 10.25 1.09
CA HIS A 659 4.54 11.33 0.69
C HIS A 659 4.31 12.38 1.79
N VAL A 660 5.02 12.25 2.92
CA VAL A 660 4.98 13.16 4.08
C VAL A 660 6.39 13.30 4.63
N SER A 661 6.87 14.53 4.78
CA SER A 661 8.24 14.87 5.21
C SER A 661 8.64 14.17 6.51
N ARG A 662 7.69 14.06 7.46
CA ARG A 662 7.88 13.33 8.73
C ARG A 662 8.30 11.88 8.52
N TYR A 663 7.70 11.13 7.60
CA TYR A 663 8.04 9.71 7.41
C TYR A 663 9.48 9.52 6.93
N PHE A 664 10.01 10.47 6.14
CA PHE A 664 11.41 10.44 5.73
C PHE A 664 12.35 10.69 6.92
N HIS A 665 12.08 11.70 7.77
CA HIS A 665 12.85 11.92 9.00
C HIS A 665 12.78 10.71 9.97
N GLU A 666 11.61 10.08 10.10
CA GLU A 666 11.44 8.86 10.92
C GLU A 666 12.30 7.69 10.41
N ALA A 667 12.42 7.53 9.09
CA ALA A 667 13.24 6.48 8.46
C ALA A 667 14.74 6.80 8.42
N THR A 668 15.13 8.07 8.52
CA THR A 668 16.52 8.54 8.39
C THR A 668 17.04 9.17 9.69
N GLU A 669 16.91 10.48 9.88
CA GLU A 669 17.59 11.23 10.95
C GLU A 669 17.19 10.81 12.38
N LEU A 670 15.94 10.37 12.56
CA LEU A 670 15.39 9.87 13.83
C LEU A 670 15.56 8.35 14.00
N ASN A 671 16.12 7.65 13.00
CA ASN A 671 16.33 6.22 13.01
C ASN A 671 17.69 5.88 13.66
N PRO A 672 17.74 5.02 14.69
CA PRO A 672 19.00 4.52 15.24
C PRO A 672 19.89 3.79 14.21
N ALA A 673 19.33 3.36 13.09
CA ALA A 673 20.04 2.78 11.94
C ALA A 673 20.53 3.79 10.89
N LYS A 674 20.43 5.10 11.14
CA LYS A 674 20.86 6.15 10.21
C LYS A 674 22.27 5.90 9.69
N ASP A 675 22.49 6.22 8.41
CA ASP A 675 23.75 5.98 7.70
C ASP A 675 24.32 4.54 7.91
N GLY A 676 23.42 3.54 8.00
CA GLY A 676 23.78 2.12 8.11
C GLY A 676 24.25 1.65 9.49
N ASN A 677 24.25 2.51 10.52
CA ASN A 677 24.87 2.27 11.83
C ASN A 677 24.17 1.21 12.74
N LEU A 678 23.30 0.37 12.17
CA LEU A 678 22.64 -0.73 12.86
C LEU A 678 22.67 -2.01 11.98
N PRO A 679 23.85 -2.67 11.86
CA PRO A 679 23.96 -3.97 11.19
C PRO A 679 23.14 -5.01 11.96
N ILE A 680 22.21 -5.68 11.27
CA ILE A 680 21.39 -6.76 11.84
C ILE A 680 22.10 -8.10 11.54
N PRO A 681 22.40 -8.93 12.56
CA PRO A 681 22.93 -10.28 12.35
C PRO A 681 22.04 -11.13 11.45
N GLU A 682 22.64 -11.95 10.58
CA GLU A 682 21.90 -12.86 9.69
C GLU A 682 21.03 -13.85 10.48
N GLU A 683 21.49 -14.29 11.66
CA GLU A 683 20.72 -15.11 12.58
C GLU A 683 19.45 -14.41 13.11
N GLU A 684 19.49 -13.10 13.39
CA GLU A 684 18.31 -12.31 13.76
C GLU A 684 17.37 -12.14 12.56
N LEU A 685 17.88 -11.85 11.37
CA LEU A 685 17.07 -11.75 10.14
C LEU A 685 16.33 -13.06 9.83
N LEU A 686 17.04 -14.19 9.89
CA LEU A 686 16.46 -15.52 9.67
C LEU A 686 15.52 -15.93 10.82
N ALA A 687 15.72 -15.44 12.04
CA ALA A 687 14.79 -15.65 13.16
C ALA A 687 13.48 -14.85 12.95
N LEU A 688 13.55 -13.60 12.51
CA LEU A 688 12.38 -12.79 12.14
C LEU A 688 11.57 -13.46 11.04
N CYS A 689 12.23 -13.99 9.99
CA CYS A 689 11.59 -14.76 8.91
C CYS A 689 10.92 -16.07 9.35
N ARG A 690 11.16 -16.55 10.58
CA ARG A 690 10.54 -17.76 11.16
C ARG A 690 9.50 -17.45 12.25
N ALA A 691 9.42 -16.20 12.70
CA ALA A 691 8.57 -15.82 13.82
C ALA A 691 7.16 -15.42 13.33
N GLU A 692 6.21 -16.35 13.33
CA GLU A 692 4.82 -16.06 12.87
C GLU A 692 4.22 -14.80 13.53
N ALA A 693 4.57 -14.52 14.79
CA ALA A 693 4.11 -13.36 15.55
C ALA A 693 4.59 -11.99 15.02
N VAL A 694 5.63 -11.91 14.18
CA VAL A 694 6.03 -10.64 13.52
C VAL A 694 5.37 -10.44 12.16
N SER A 695 4.71 -11.45 11.62
CA SER A 695 4.08 -11.43 10.29
C SER A 695 2.58 -11.20 10.38
N PHE A 696 2.04 -10.31 9.54
CA PHE A 696 0.59 -10.16 9.40
C PHE A 696 -0.07 -11.34 8.65
N ALA A 697 0.68 -12.27 8.04
CA ALA A 697 0.17 -13.32 7.16
C ALA A 697 -1.00 -14.12 7.74
N ASN A 698 -0.93 -14.47 9.04
CA ASN A 698 -1.92 -15.26 9.77
C ASN A 698 -2.72 -14.43 10.80
N VAL A 699 -2.55 -13.10 10.80
CA VAL A 699 -3.26 -12.19 11.73
C VAL A 699 -4.68 -11.91 11.22
N SER A 700 -5.60 -11.70 12.16
CA SER A 700 -7.04 -11.51 11.95
C SER A 700 -7.73 -12.75 11.34
N PRO A 701 -8.14 -13.74 12.15
CA PRO A 701 -9.13 -14.72 11.72
C PRO A 701 -10.41 -13.99 11.29
N PRO A 702 -11.12 -14.46 10.26
CA PRO A 702 -12.33 -13.80 9.79
C PRO A 702 -13.43 -13.85 10.85
N HIS A 703 -14.01 -12.70 11.17
CA HIS A 703 -15.34 -12.71 11.79
C HIS A 703 -16.32 -13.27 10.75
N PRO A 704 -17.10 -14.33 11.04
CA PRO A 704 -17.77 -15.16 10.01
C PRO A 704 -18.79 -14.41 9.13
N TYR A 705 -19.23 -13.23 9.57
CA TYR A 705 -20.15 -12.35 8.86
C TYR A 705 -19.47 -11.09 8.28
N MET A 706 -18.16 -11.16 8.02
CA MET A 706 -17.33 -10.03 7.57
C MET A 706 -17.80 -9.36 6.27
N LEU A 707 -18.50 -10.07 5.39
CA LEU A 707 -18.88 -9.59 4.06
C LEU A 707 -20.35 -9.95 3.76
N GLU A 708 -21.22 -9.68 4.74
CA GLU A 708 -22.64 -9.43 4.49
C GLU A 708 -22.82 -8.46 3.30
N PRO A 709 -23.79 -8.69 2.40
CA PRO A 709 -23.90 -7.89 1.17
C PRO A 709 -24.30 -6.44 1.48
N LEU A 710 -23.50 -5.49 1.00
CA LEU A 710 -23.94 -4.10 0.83
C LEU A 710 -25.23 -4.05 0.01
N MET A 711 -26.11 -3.09 0.33
CA MET A 711 -27.29 -2.81 -0.48
C MET A 711 -26.87 -2.36 -1.88
N GLY A 712 -26.92 -3.27 -2.84
CA GLY A 712 -26.52 -3.01 -4.23
C GLY A 712 -27.47 -2.07 -4.96
N GLU A 713 -26.93 -1.29 -5.91
CA GLU A 713 -27.72 -0.38 -6.74
C GLU A 713 -28.90 -1.11 -7.43
N GLY A 714 -30.06 -0.48 -7.41
CA GLY A 714 -31.33 -1.15 -7.70
C GLY A 714 -31.50 -1.59 -9.16
N LYS A 715 -31.58 -2.91 -9.37
CA LYS A 715 -32.46 -3.52 -10.39
C LYS A 715 -32.99 -4.87 -9.94
N ILE A 716 -33.89 -4.79 -8.97
CA ILE A 716 -34.61 -5.93 -8.40
C ILE A 716 -35.55 -6.52 -9.47
N SER A 717 -35.35 -7.81 -9.77
CA SER A 717 -36.32 -8.68 -10.45
C SER A 717 -37.67 -8.64 -9.72
N LYS A 718 -38.79 -9.04 -10.33
CA LYS A 718 -40.17 -8.83 -9.81
C LYS A 718 -40.53 -9.47 -8.44
N GLN A 719 -39.55 -9.99 -7.69
CA GLN A 719 -39.70 -10.36 -6.28
C GLN A 719 -39.55 -9.13 -5.36
N PRO A 720 -40.30 -9.04 -4.24
CA PRO A 720 -40.18 -7.92 -3.31
C PRO A 720 -38.81 -7.87 -2.61
N SER A 721 -38.38 -6.67 -2.22
CA SER A 721 -37.08 -6.39 -1.62
C SER A 721 -36.96 -6.93 -0.19
N LYS A 722 -36.37 -8.12 -0.04
CA LYS A 722 -35.99 -8.69 1.27
C LYS A 722 -34.99 -7.84 2.08
N GLY A 723 -34.43 -6.75 1.52
CA GLY A 723 -33.58 -5.82 2.25
C GLY A 723 -34.24 -5.22 3.49
N ALA A 724 -35.55 -4.96 3.46
CA ALA A 724 -36.29 -4.48 4.63
C ALA A 724 -36.34 -5.53 5.77
N THR A 725 -36.19 -6.82 5.45
CA THR A 725 -36.15 -7.92 6.43
C THR A 725 -34.75 -8.18 6.99
N TYR A 726 -33.72 -7.52 6.46
CA TYR A 726 -32.33 -7.58 6.94
C TYR A 726 -31.83 -6.25 7.54
N LEU A 727 -32.69 -5.22 7.58
CA LEU A 727 -32.50 -4.12 8.53
C LEU A 727 -32.53 -4.71 9.93
N VAL A 728 -31.38 -4.73 10.61
CA VAL A 728 -31.34 -4.98 12.05
C VAL A 728 -32.23 -3.92 12.69
N SER A 729 -33.25 -4.35 13.43
CA SER A 729 -34.06 -3.45 14.24
C SER A 729 -33.19 -2.92 15.39
N ILE A 730 -32.51 -1.81 15.12
CA ILE A 730 -31.73 -1.09 16.15
C ILE A 730 -32.74 -0.53 17.14
N ASP A 731 -32.84 -1.15 18.31
CA ASP A 731 -33.51 -0.55 19.46
C ASP A 731 -32.81 0.77 19.79
N PRO A 732 -33.49 1.93 19.69
CA PRO A 732 -32.88 3.23 20.02
C PRO A 732 -32.45 3.31 21.49
N GLN A 733 -33.03 2.49 22.37
CA GLN A 733 -32.73 2.44 23.80
C GLN A 733 -31.61 1.44 24.14
N SER A 734 -31.28 0.51 23.25
CA SER A 734 -30.25 -0.52 23.46
C SER A 734 -29.56 -0.97 22.16
N PRO A 735 -28.85 -0.07 21.44
CA PRO A 735 -28.15 -0.43 20.21
C PRO A 735 -26.96 -1.35 20.52
N LYS A 736 -27.06 -2.64 20.17
CA LYS A 736 -25.96 -3.62 20.33
C LYS A 736 -25.06 -3.68 19.10
N PHE A 737 -23.74 -3.58 19.31
CA PHE A 737 -22.71 -3.47 18.27
C PHE A 737 -21.86 -4.76 18.18
N PRO A 738 -21.93 -5.53 17.08
CA PRO A 738 -21.28 -6.85 17.00
C PRO A 738 -19.74 -6.84 17.10
N ASP A 739 -19.12 -5.71 16.79
CA ASP A 739 -17.68 -5.51 16.73
C ASP A 739 -17.08 -4.90 18.01
N ILE A 740 -17.93 -4.61 19.01
CA ILE A 740 -17.57 -3.99 20.28
C ILE A 740 -17.92 -4.97 21.40
N SER A 741 -16.97 -5.85 21.73
CA SER A 741 -17.13 -6.90 22.74
C SER A 741 -17.68 -6.40 24.08
N ASP A 742 -18.47 -7.23 24.76
CA ASP A 742 -19.07 -7.01 26.09
C ASP A 742 -18.06 -6.92 27.26
N GLU A 743 -16.85 -6.39 27.03
CA GLU A 743 -15.80 -6.09 28.02
C GLU A 743 -16.31 -5.19 29.18
N LEU A 744 -17.45 -4.53 28.99
CA LEU A 744 -18.14 -3.72 29.99
C LEU A 744 -18.87 -4.54 31.07
N GLN A 745 -19.20 -5.82 30.83
CA GLN A 745 -19.90 -6.66 31.81
C GLN A 745 -18.96 -7.43 32.74
N ALA A 746 -17.72 -7.71 32.30
CA ALA A 746 -16.74 -8.50 33.05
C ALA A 746 -16.02 -7.71 34.18
N GLY A 747 -16.42 -6.46 34.44
CA GLY A 747 -15.74 -5.55 35.38
C GLY A 747 -16.30 -5.50 36.80
N ASP A 748 -17.53 -5.98 37.04
CA ASP A 748 -18.29 -5.67 38.27
C ASP A 748 -18.57 -6.89 39.19
N THR A 749 -18.22 -8.12 38.79
CA THR A 749 -18.37 -9.33 39.63
C THR A 749 -17.12 -9.59 40.48
N GLY A 750 -16.71 -8.56 41.25
CA GLY A 750 -15.37 -8.48 41.87
C GLY A 750 -15.29 -8.54 43.40
N SER A 751 -16.40 -8.49 44.16
CA SER A 751 -16.32 -8.58 45.63
C SER A 751 -17.64 -8.97 46.32
N GLU A 752 -17.86 -10.26 46.55
CA GLU A 752 -18.58 -10.70 47.75
C GLU A 752 -18.05 -12.07 48.22
N ALA A 753 -17.34 -12.07 49.36
CA ALA A 753 -16.68 -13.25 49.89
C ALA A 753 -17.61 -13.97 50.87
N THR A 754 -18.39 -14.94 50.37
CA THR A 754 -19.14 -15.86 51.23
C THR A 754 -18.22 -16.95 51.78
N VAL A 755 -18.25 -17.10 53.10
CA VAL A 755 -17.39 -18.04 53.85
C VAL A 755 -17.86 -19.47 53.64
N ALA A 756 -16.92 -20.39 53.41
CA ALA A 756 -17.21 -21.82 53.32
C ALA A 756 -17.60 -22.42 54.68
N SER A 757 -18.65 -23.24 54.70
CA SER A 757 -19.02 -24.12 55.82
C SER A 757 -19.49 -25.47 55.28
N ASP A 758 -18.94 -26.57 55.80
CA ASP A 758 -19.28 -27.93 55.35
C ASP A 758 -20.75 -28.31 55.58
N GLY A 759 -21.28 -29.17 54.70
CA GLY A 759 -22.66 -29.65 54.78
C GLY A 759 -23.01 -30.66 53.68
N ALA A 760 -22.51 -31.90 53.80
CA ALA A 760 -22.84 -32.96 52.86
C ALA A 760 -24.19 -33.63 53.18
N THR A 761 -25.09 -33.72 52.20
CA THR A 761 -26.20 -34.69 52.19
C THR A 761 -26.62 -35.04 50.77
N GLU A 762 -26.98 -36.31 50.56
CA GLU A 762 -27.48 -36.84 49.28
C GLU A 762 -28.99 -36.60 49.15
N THR A 763 -29.55 -36.56 47.92
CA THR A 763 -30.51 -37.57 47.39
C THR A 763 -31.40 -37.11 46.21
N LEU A 764 -31.68 -38.07 45.33
CA LEU A 764 -32.93 -38.34 44.58
C LEU A 764 -33.54 -37.31 43.58
N HIS A 765 -33.47 -37.72 42.31
CA HIS A 765 -34.54 -37.74 41.29
C HIS A 765 -35.88 -37.01 41.54
N LYS A 766 -36.33 -36.29 40.49
CA LYS A 766 -37.59 -36.67 39.82
C LYS A 766 -37.58 -36.34 38.32
N GLU A 767 -38.27 -37.17 37.53
CA GLU A 767 -38.60 -36.92 36.12
C GLU A 767 -39.97 -36.24 35.99
N GLU A 768 -40.19 -35.48 34.91
CA GLU A 768 -41.46 -35.13 34.22
C GLU A 768 -41.18 -33.91 33.32
N GLY A 769 -41.59 -33.82 32.04
CA GLY A 769 -42.16 -34.80 31.13
C GLY A 769 -42.26 -34.22 29.70
N LEU A 770 -42.11 -35.06 28.67
CA LEU A 770 -42.26 -34.69 27.25
C LEU A 770 -43.70 -34.88 26.79
N GLU A 771 -44.35 -33.88 26.17
CA GLU A 771 -45.24 -34.15 25.03
C GLU A 771 -45.52 -32.98 24.06
N LYS A 772 -45.24 -33.25 22.77
CA LYS A 772 -45.97 -32.90 21.53
C LYS A 772 -46.92 -31.68 21.50
N SER A 773 -46.69 -30.82 20.50
CA SER A 773 -47.72 -30.55 19.48
C SER A 773 -47.06 -30.30 18.11
N ALA A 774 -47.80 -30.54 17.02
CA ALA A 774 -47.31 -30.41 15.64
C ALA A 774 -48.46 -30.21 14.64
N LYS A 775 -48.11 -29.78 13.42
CA LYS A 775 -48.98 -29.40 12.26
C LYS A 775 -49.58 -27.99 12.40
N GLN A 776 -49.86 -27.28 11.30
CA GLN A 776 -49.67 -27.65 9.88
C GLN A 776 -48.44 -26.98 9.26
#